data_AF-A0A842RYW5-F1
#
_entry.id   AF-A0A842RYW5-F1
#
_cell.length_a   1.000
_cell.length_b   1.000
_cell.length_c   1.000
_cell.angle_alpha   90.00
_cell.angle_beta   90.00
_cell.angle_gamma   90.00
#
_symmetry.space_group_name_H-M   'P 1'
#
loop_
_entity.id
_entity.type
_entity.pdbx_description
1 polymer ?
#
loop_
_entity_poly.entity_id
_entity_poly.type
_entity_poly.pdbx_seq_one_letter_code
_entity_poly.pdbx_strand_id
1 'polypeptide(L)'
;MRKYKIRASFLILLTILISQFVFPIIGLSLNNSNDDSIDRILIDPSDFSKSTRNSQLQTSELHYAVFDSFLNNYYSKLDSESLDANKYIDVIIMFKERTIKSERIDILKKYLEDFNLKSNYDIISGISVRVNALELQQKVNFLSTEKTIEKVYKTKVFQNSVIFDDSLRLSQEDASNYENWWVETVGADNILYDGSGVRVAVMDSGIYNHPDLNIVDQASYVTIGGGLGDLNGHGTHVAGIIGSNGASSGGKYRGIAPGVSLIDAQAGNSSGSLIEDDIIDAIQWASNPAQGNADIISMSFGGGDPIASDPITAAITAARNNYNVTFVASAGNSGSDYYTGSTPATGIDVISVGATDKDNKLASFSSRGPTYTYIGYPDVVAPGVNIISTEAPNSIISKRERFKNNYFDFSGEGDYMPLSGTSMSCPVVSGAIAIFMQAYPKITPETARIALFKGAERLPNDRDAGYTDSGAGLINVSASLDFLDLINSTNSDINNITTTSPSFLPIEPFDLLSFPGDIQEFNISVISGRQNTVNLALPTIDGISLSQDTSSLVFTRGGVKFNSIKIGINKDAKPGLRNFFINLTINGEVKDQINVSVNVKLPEHRILMESFHGLNDWMEGITTFPQIGFYEAMKDIQSFNISIDYGMEYWKRGYDKDVNNSILTGERLSQYDAILLQNPLLPYSPCEINNLKNYFMNGGNIFFLGTRYQELCMENVNALFTNLGVDTLINEENILLSNYVGIGAIVTSLSALPVNNHPIFDGVGKFQWTYGSTFNATGDAVSIAELGGRSVAVAYNTTNPDEGKFVAFGDLYWMYSDYQSSSYTQDHRNLLENIFEYLFDDDEVSLSIDLGPERTNDANLDLHIYAMNNTSGTPILNSTLATNMSVSISNGGSTDKIILKSKTHGTAFNDTYSLLWGTSTDPYIVDVNLTIGAKLYHTSSKVLFYDSSSIPIINSLSSNPTSQSRGNS
;
A
#
# COMPACT_ATOMS: atom_id res chain seq x y z
N MET A 1 78.26 23.02 -4.77
CA MET A 1 79.03 23.40 -5.98
C MET A 1 78.89 22.27 -6.98
N ARG A 2 78.35 22.40 -8.18
CA ARG A 2 77.69 23.50 -8.92
C ARG A 2 76.81 22.83 -10.00
N LYS A 3 75.60 23.28 -10.36
CA LYS A 3 74.77 24.43 -9.93
C LYS A 3 73.35 24.19 -10.52
N TYR A 4 72.31 24.02 -9.68
CA TYR A 4 71.38 25.02 -9.08
C TYR A 4 70.24 25.43 -10.03
N LYS A 5 68.94 25.35 -9.65
CA LYS A 5 68.31 25.79 -8.38
C LYS A 5 66.92 25.17 -8.11
N ILE A 6 66.65 24.93 -6.81
CA ILE A 6 65.36 24.89 -6.07
C ILE A 6 64.52 23.61 -6.26
N ARG A 7 64.67 22.59 -5.39
CA ARG A 7 63.94 22.32 -4.11
C ARG A 7 62.42 22.18 -4.32
N ALA A 8 61.84 20.99 -4.45
CA ALA A 8 61.85 19.75 -3.64
C ALA A 8 60.82 19.78 -2.49
N SER A 9 60.12 18.64 -2.39
CA SER A 9 59.07 18.23 -1.44
C SER A 9 57.67 18.71 -1.83
N PHE A 10 56.63 17.88 -2.03
CA PHE A 10 56.44 16.48 -1.66
C PHE A 10 55.27 15.90 -2.49
N LEU A 11 55.61 15.00 -3.42
CA LEU A 11 54.95 13.76 -3.84
C LEU A 11 53.51 13.49 -3.33
N ILE A 12 52.66 12.99 -4.26
CA ILE A 12 51.33 12.38 -4.01
C ILE A 12 50.20 13.38 -3.78
N LEU A 13 49.94 14.27 -4.74
CA LEU A 13 48.68 15.01 -4.81
C LEU A 13 48.41 15.60 -6.22
N LEU A 14 48.43 14.78 -7.27
CA LEU A 14 47.83 15.15 -8.57
C LEU A 14 47.64 13.91 -9.46
N THR A 15 47.04 12.88 -8.88
CA THR A 15 46.48 11.73 -9.63
C THR A 15 44.96 11.69 -9.44
N ILE A 16 44.39 12.86 -9.20
CA ILE A 16 42.95 13.18 -9.10
C ILE A 16 42.77 14.40 -10.01
N LEU A 17 41.77 14.38 -10.90
CA LEU A 17 41.46 15.30 -12.03
C LEU A 17 42.22 14.94 -13.33
N ILE A 18 41.65 14.41 -14.42
CA ILE A 18 40.27 14.29 -14.92
C ILE A 18 40.27 13.09 -15.90
N SER A 19 39.65 11.97 -15.52
CA SER A 19 39.23 10.91 -16.46
C SER A 19 38.39 9.86 -15.72
N GLN A 20 37.05 9.99 -15.68
CA GLN A 20 36.06 8.89 -15.67
C GLN A 20 34.66 9.50 -15.89
N PHE A 21 34.07 9.24 -17.07
CA PHE A 21 32.65 9.49 -17.39
C PHE A 21 31.97 8.11 -17.50
N VAL A 22 31.49 7.61 -16.36
CA VAL A 22 30.55 6.50 -16.19
C VAL A 22 29.81 6.82 -14.89
N PHE A 23 28.49 6.96 -14.91
CA PHE A 23 27.64 7.04 -13.71
C PHE A 23 26.69 5.83 -13.76
N PRO A 24 26.57 5.03 -12.68
CA PRO A 24 25.86 5.46 -11.47
C PRO A 24 26.68 5.24 -10.18
N ILE A 25 26.09 5.66 -9.05
CA ILE A 25 26.58 5.51 -7.66
C ILE A 25 27.55 6.64 -7.22
N ILE A 26 27.14 7.41 -6.21
CA ILE A 26 27.90 7.79 -4.99
C ILE A 26 27.15 8.93 -4.29
N GLY A 27 26.73 8.68 -3.05
CA GLY A 27 26.68 9.68 -2.00
C GLY A 27 27.97 9.66 -1.16
N LEU A 28 28.17 10.73 -0.37
CA LEU A 28 29.15 10.95 0.72
C LEU A 28 30.48 11.64 0.30
N SER A 29 31.14 12.51 1.07
CA SER A 29 30.88 13.25 2.33
C SER A 29 32.13 14.14 2.62
N LEU A 30 32.01 15.00 3.65
CA LEU A 30 33.05 15.63 4.48
C LEU A 30 33.73 16.93 4.02
N ASN A 31 33.55 17.96 4.86
CA ASN A 31 34.69 18.77 5.30
C ASN A 31 34.64 19.00 6.81
N ASN A 32 35.69 18.51 7.47
CA ASN A 32 36.10 18.84 8.83
C ASN A 32 36.57 20.29 8.90
N SER A 33 36.10 21.04 9.88
CA SER A 33 36.88 22.11 10.50
C SER A 33 36.82 21.93 12.01
N ASN A 34 37.99 21.64 12.59
CA ASN A 34 38.25 21.72 14.03
C ASN A 34 37.99 23.16 14.48
N ASP A 35 37.00 23.37 15.35
CA ASP A 35 37.03 24.46 16.32
C ASP A 35 36.41 23.97 17.63
N ASP A 36 37.26 23.93 18.66
CA ASP A 36 36.91 23.59 20.04
C ASP A 36 36.06 24.72 20.63
N SER A 37 34.73 24.62 20.56
CA SER A 37 33.82 25.31 21.49
C SER A 37 32.43 24.66 21.48
N ILE A 38 32.33 23.51 22.13
CA ILE A 38 31.03 22.94 22.54
C ILE A 38 30.51 23.77 23.71
N ASP A 39 29.80 24.87 23.43
CA ASP A 39 28.83 25.40 24.38
C ASP A 39 27.57 24.54 24.27
N ARG A 40 27.35 23.75 25.32
CA ARG A 40 26.14 22.96 25.55
C ARG A 40 24.92 23.87 25.43
N ILE A 41 24.11 23.69 24.38
CA ILE A 41 22.73 24.16 24.40
C ILE A 41 21.97 23.19 25.33
N LEU A 42 22.04 23.49 26.63
CA LEU A 42 21.07 22.99 27.60
C LEU A 42 19.72 23.60 27.22
N ILE A 43 18.85 22.81 26.60
CA ILE A 43 17.44 23.17 26.45
C ILE A 43 16.84 23.12 27.85
N ASP A 44 16.48 24.27 28.40
CA ASP A 44 15.80 24.41 29.68
C ASP A 44 14.34 23.94 29.52
N PRO A 45 13.89 22.90 30.25
CA PRO A 45 12.51 22.40 30.18
C PRO A 45 11.43 23.43 30.57
N SER A 46 11.82 24.59 31.11
CA SER A 46 10.87 25.64 31.50
C SER A 46 10.35 26.50 30.34
N ASP A 47 10.93 26.41 29.14
CA ASP A 47 10.48 27.16 27.95
C ASP A 47 9.14 26.68 27.35
N PHE A 48 8.65 25.50 27.75
CA PHE A 48 7.30 25.03 27.39
C PHE A 48 6.17 25.79 28.10
N SER A 49 6.47 26.54 29.17
CA SER A 49 5.44 27.19 29.98
C SER A 49 5.07 28.62 29.56
N LYS A 50 5.72 29.20 28.54
CA LYS A 50 5.46 30.58 28.09
C LYS A 50 5.42 30.72 26.57
N SER A 51 4.29 30.35 25.98
CA SER A 51 3.98 30.73 24.60
C SER A 51 2.50 31.06 24.44
N THR A 52 2.12 32.27 24.82
CA THR A 52 1.09 33.02 24.10
C THR A 52 1.65 33.42 22.72
N ARG A 53 1.66 32.48 21.77
CA ARG A 53 1.74 32.78 20.33
C ARG A 53 0.51 32.23 19.61
N ASN A 54 -0.57 32.98 19.75
CA ASN A 54 -1.76 32.87 18.91
C ASN A 54 -1.45 33.33 17.46
N SER A 55 -2.09 32.66 16.50
CA SER A 55 -2.41 33.10 15.11
C SER A 55 -1.43 32.91 13.94
N GLN A 56 -0.15 32.55 14.12
CA GLN A 56 0.77 32.36 12.95
C GLN A 56 0.97 30.91 12.49
N LEU A 57 0.69 29.90 13.33
CA LEU A 57 0.83 28.48 12.95
C LEU A 57 -0.39 27.90 12.22
N GLN A 58 -1.56 28.56 12.32
CA GLN A 58 -2.77 28.15 11.59
C GLN A 58 -2.71 28.49 10.10
N THR A 59 -1.85 29.41 9.70
CA THR A 59 -1.76 29.83 8.30
C THR A 59 -0.81 28.93 7.51
N SER A 60 0.32 28.47 8.08
CA SER A 60 1.31 27.64 7.37
C SER A 60 0.80 26.28 6.87
N GLU A 61 -0.13 25.61 7.58
CA GLU A 61 -0.67 24.30 7.15
C GLU A 61 -1.72 24.43 6.03
N LEU A 62 -2.45 25.54 5.96
CA LEU A 62 -3.39 25.83 4.87
C LEU A 62 -2.69 26.32 3.58
N HIS A 63 -1.46 26.84 3.69
CA HIS A 63 -0.73 27.42 2.55
C HIS A 63 -0.20 26.39 1.55
N TYR A 64 -0.07 25.11 1.92
CA TYR A 64 0.54 24.05 1.08
C TYR A 64 -0.45 23.05 0.45
N ALA A 65 -1.77 23.17 0.69
CA ALA A 65 -2.76 22.23 0.13
C ALA A 65 -2.90 22.30 -1.40
N VAL A 66 -2.59 23.46 -1.99
CA VAL A 66 -2.63 23.68 -3.46
C VAL A 66 -1.36 23.17 -4.14
N PHE A 67 -0.27 22.95 -3.41
CA PHE A 67 1.00 22.49 -3.96
C PHE A 67 1.14 20.99 -3.73
N ASP A 68 1.60 20.25 -4.74
CA ASP A 68 1.80 18.82 -4.59
C ASP A 68 2.97 18.50 -3.63
N SER A 69 2.96 17.28 -3.08
CA SER A 69 3.94 16.85 -2.08
C SER A 69 5.37 16.92 -2.61
N PHE A 70 5.59 16.66 -3.90
CA PHE A 70 6.92 16.74 -4.52
C PHE A 70 7.45 18.17 -4.56
N LEU A 71 6.61 19.15 -4.87
CA LEU A 71 7.01 20.55 -4.85
C LEU A 71 7.27 21.05 -3.42
N ASN A 72 6.43 20.63 -2.46
CA ASN A 72 6.64 20.93 -1.04
C ASN A 72 7.96 20.33 -0.52
N ASN A 73 8.25 19.06 -0.87
CA ASN A 73 9.48 18.37 -0.50
C ASN A 73 10.70 19.01 -1.18
N TYR A 74 10.56 19.43 -2.44
CA TYR A 74 11.59 20.17 -3.15
C TYR A 74 11.96 21.46 -2.40
N TYR A 75 10.97 22.18 -1.85
CA TYR A 75 11.22 23.37 -1.03
C TYR A 75 11.76 23.06 0.36
N SER A 76 11.30 21.99 1.02
CA SER A 76 11.77 21.64 2.37
C SER A 76 13.23 21.17 2.41
N LYS A 77 13.74 20.64 1.30
CA LYS A 77 15.14 20.21 1.15
C LYS A 77 16.11 21.34 0.81
N LEU A 78 15.62 22.56 0.63
CA LEU A 78 16.42 23.73 0.29
C LEU A 78 16.51 24.63 1.51
N ASP A 79 17.68 24.67 2.16
CA ASP A 79 17.96 25.66 3.21
C ASP A 79 17.70 27.07 2.67
N SER A 80 17.09 27.92 3.51
CA SER A 80 16.58 29.27 3.20
C SER A 80 17.61 30.26 2.62
N GLU A 81 18.88 29.85 2.45
CA GLU A 81 19.97 30.65 1.88
C GLU A 81 20.52 30.12 0.54
N SER A 82 19.98 29.02 -0.03
CA SER A 82 20.62 28.30 -1.15
C SER A 82 19.82 28.20 -2.47
N LEU A 83 18.64 28.81 -2.57
CA LEU A 83 17.93 28.91 -3.84
C LEU A 83 18.67 29.91 -4.75
N ASP A 84 19.49 29.37 -5.67
CA ASP A 84 20.08 30.15 -6.75
C ASP A 84 18.97 30.91 -7.48
N ALA A 85 19.08 32.24 -7.49
CA ALA A 85 18.15 33.13 -8.17
C ALA A 85 18.01 32.82 -9.68
N ASN A 86 18.87 31.97 -10.26
CA ASN A 86 18.82 31.54 -11.65
C ASN A 86 18.24 30.12 -11.85
N LYS A 87 17.75 29.45 -10.80
CA LYS A 87 17.22 28.09 -10.93
C LYS A 87 15.76 28.10 -11.37
N TYR A 88 15.48 27.48 -12.51
CA TYR A 88 14.12 27.28 -13.02
C TYR A 88 13.64 25.85 -12.80
N ILE A 89 12.33 25.72 -12.59
CA ILE A 89 11.64 24.43 -12.49
C ILE A 89 10.43 24.43 -13.42
N ASP A 90 10.07 23.26 -13.92
CA ASP A 90 8.86 23.07 -14.72
C ASP A 90 7.72 22.67 -13.79
N VAL A 91 6.57 23.35 -13.91
CA VAL A 91 5.36 23.07 -13.12
C VAL A 91 4.13 23.03 -14.01
N ILE A 92 3.17 22.19 -13.62
CA ILE A 92 1.84 22.12 -14.23
C ILE A 92 0.84 22.73 -13.25
N ILE A 93 0.19 23.82 -13.64
CA ILE A 93 -0.82 24.49 -12.84
C ILE A 93 -2.20 24.09 -13.37
N MET A 94 -2.93 23.34 -12.57
CA MET A 94 -4.32 22.94 -12.80
C MET A 94 -5.26 23.99 -12.24
N PHE A 95 -6.26 24.35 -13.03
CA PHE A 95 -7.33 25.29 -12.70
C PHE A 95 -8.65 24.54 -12.59
N LYS A 96 -9.59 25.14 -11.86
CA LYS A 96 -10.95 24.63 -11.78
C LYS A 96 -11.55 24.43 -13.17
N GLU A 97 -12.44 23.45 -13.28
CA GLU A 97 -13.15 23.18 -14.52
C GLU A 97 -13.82 24.45 -15.07
N ARG A 98 -13.68 24.65 -16.39
CA ARG A 98 -14.22 25.79 -17.19
C ARG A 98 -13.42 27.10 -17.15
N THR A 99 -12.29 27.19 -16.44
CA THR A 99 -11.38 28.34 -16.61
C THR A 99 -10.87 28.38 -18.05
N ILE A 100 -11.16 29.46 -18.78
CA ILE A 100 -10.81 29.58 -20.20
C ILE A 100 -9.31 29.84 -20.40
N LYS A 101 -8.75 29.40 -21.53
CA LYS A 101 -7.30 29.47 -21.79
C LYS A 101 -6.67 30.86 -21.58
N SER A 102 -7.33 31.93 -22.01
CA SER A 102 -6.82 33.30 -21.85
C SER A 102 -6.76 33.72 -20.38
N GLU A 103 -7.78 33.36 -19.60
CA GLU A 103 -7.86 33.67 -18.17
C GLU A 103 -6.74 32.98 -17.39
N ARG A 104 -6.39 31.73 -17.73
CA ARG A 104 -5.24 31.02 -17.12
C ARG A 104 -3.95 31.82 -17.26
N ILE A 105 -3.69 32.37 -18.44
CA ILE A 105 -2.50 33.19 -18.72
C ILE A 105 -2.55 34.51 -17.94
N ASP A 106 -3.72 35.14 -17.88
CA ASP A 106 -3.91 36.40 -17.14
C ASP A 106 -3.67 36.21 -15.63
N ILE A 107 -4.10 35.08 -15.07
CA ILE A 107 -3.82 34.69 -13.68
C ILE A 107 -2.31 34.50 -13.46
N LEU A 108 -1.60 33.82 -14.36
CA LEU A 108 -0.15 33.67 -14.21
C LEU A 108 0.56 35.04 -14.25
N LYS A 109 0.23 35.89 -15.22
CA LYS A 109 0.81 37.24 -15.35
C LYS A 109 0.49 38.16 -14.17
N LYS A 110 -0.57 37.89 -13.43
CA LYS A 110 -0.95 38.64 -12.22
C LYS A 110 0.01 38.34 -11.05
N TYR A 111 0.58 37.14 -10.99
CA TYR A 111 1.34 36.68 -9.83
C TYR A 111 2.82 36.42 -10.11
N LEU A 112 3.16 35.97 -11.32
CA LEU A 112 4.50 35.62 -11.78
C LEU A 112 5.00 36.64 -12.81
N GLU A 113 6.22 37.11 -12.60
CA GLU A 113 6.92 38.09 -13.41
C GLU A 113 7.89 37.42 -14.38
N ASP A 114 8.51 36.30 -14.00
CA ASP A 114 9.50 35.58 -14.80
C ASP A 114 9.12 34.10 -15.02
N PHE A 115 8.38 33.85 -16.10
CA PHE A 115 8.00 32.52 -16.53
C PHE A 115 8.02 32.35 -18.05
N ASN A 116 8.32 31.13 -18.50
CA ASN A 116 8.21 30.70 -19.88
C ASN A 116 7.04 29.72 -20.02
N LEU A 117 6.09 30.07 -20.88
CA LEU A 117 4.95 29.21 -21.19
C LEU A 117 5.39 28.07 -22.11
N LYS A 118 5.28 26.82 -21.64
CA LYS A 118 5.50 25.63 -22.48
C LYS A 118 4.21 25.28 -23.23
N SER A 119 3.15 24.96 -22.49
CA SER A 119 1.88 24.50 -23.07
C SER A 119 0.68 25.03 -22.31
N ASN A 120 -0.40 25.37 -23.02
CA ASN A 120 -1.71 25.68 -22.44
C ASN A 120 -2.72 24.71 -23.04
N TYR A 121 -3.10 23.69 -22.29
CA TYR A 121 -3.76 22.50 -22.82
C TYR A 121 -5.22 22.77 -23.18
N ASP A 122 -5.69 22.16 -24.27
CA ASP A 122 -7.11 22.10 -24.63
C ASP A 122 -7.82 20.97 -23.88
N ILE A 123 -7.13 19.84 -23.70
CA ILE A 123 -7.76 18.62 -23.18
C ILE A 123 -8.05 18.70 -21.67
N ILE A 124 -7.22 19.42 -20.92
CA ILE A 124 -7.39 19.67 -19.48
C ILE A 124 -7.37 21.17 -19.16
N SER A 125 -7.92 21.53 -18.00
CA SER A 125 -7.83 22.90 -17.48
C SER A 125 -6.47 23.18 -16.84
N GLY A 126 -5.39 22.97 -17.61
CA GLY A 126 -4.02 23.04 -17.12
C GLY A 126 -3.10 23.87 -18.00
N ILE A 127 -2.00 24.33 -17.41
CA ILE A 127 -0.92 25.04 -18.12
C ILE A 127 0.43 24.53 -17.62
N SER A 128 1.35 24.18 -18.54
CA SER A 128 2.74 23.88 -18.22
C SER A 128 3.59 25.13 -18.40
N VAL A 129 4.36 25.47 -17.36
CA VAL A 129 5.23 26.63 -17.35
C VAL A 129 6.57 26.32 -16.70
N ARG A 130 7.64 26.87 -17.27
CA ARG A 130 8.95 26.94 -16.65
C ARG A 130 9.04 28.23 -15.86
N VAL A 131 9.25 28.14 -14.56
CA VAL A 131 9.20 29.28 -13.62
C VAL A 131 10.44 29.33 -12.76
N ASN A 132 10.83 30.54 -12.35
CA ASN A 132 11.90 30.70 -11.38
C ASN A 132 11.50 30.05 -10.05
N ALA A 133 12.35 29.16 -9.52
CA ALA A 133 12.02 28.37 -8.33
C ALA A 133 11.87 29.24 -7.07
N LEU A 134 12.70 30.28 -6.94
CA LEU A 134 12.64 31.23 -5.83
C LEU A 134 11.39 32.11 -5.92
N GLU A 135 11.07 32.59 -7.13
CA GLU A 135 9.84 33.36 -7.34
C GLU A 135 8.60 32.53 -6.99
N LEU A 136 8.51 31.30 -7.49
CA LEU A 136 7.36 30.43 -7.20
C LEU A 136 7.19 30.21 -5.70
N GLN A 137 8.30 30.01 -4.96
CA GLN A 137 8.29 29.88 -3.51
C GLN A 137 7.80 31.15 -2.81
N GLN A 138 8.25 32.33 -3.25
CA GLN A 138 7.80 33.62 -2.70
C GLN A 138 6.32 33.90 -2.98
N LYS A 139 5.76 33.32 -4.05
CA LYS A 139 4.37 33.53 -4.48
C LYS A 139 3.39 32.45 -3.99
N VAL A 140 3.83 31.46 -3.21
CA VAL A 140 2.98 30.36 -2.68
C VAL A 140 1.70 30.90 -2.05
N ASN A 141 1.78 31.88 -1.13
CA ASN A 141 0.59 32.41 -0.45
C ASN A 141 -0.41 33.07 -1.41
N PHE A 142 0.07 33.71 -2.47
CA PHE A 142 -0.79 34.33 -3.46
C PHE A 142 -1.47 33.31 -4.36
N LEU A 143 -0.73 32.28 -4.79
CA LEU A 143 -1.25 31.19 -5.61
C LEU A 143 -2.25 30.33 -4.81
N SER A 144 -1.96 30.05 -3.54
CA SER A 144 -2.84 29.27 -2.66
C SER A 144 -4.14 30.00 -2.28
N THR A 145 -4.21 31.33 -2.45
CA THR A 145 -5.44 32.11 -2.22
C THR A 145 -6.25 32.39 -3.49
N GLU A 146 -5.70 32.07 -4.66
CA GLU A 146 -6.38 32.24 -5.94
C GLU A 146 -7.41 31.13 -6.15
N LYS A 147 -8.70 31.49 -6.07
CA LYS A 147 -9.81 30.53 -6.07
C LYS A 147 -9.97 29.75 -7.37
N THR A 148 -9.37 30.21 -8.45
CA THR A 148 -9.41 29.57 -9.76
C THR A 148 -8.36 28.48 -9.93
N ILE A 149 -7.26 28.53 -9.16
CA ILE A 149 -6.25 27.48 -9.14
C ILE A 149 -6.79 26.31 -8.31
N GLU A 150 -6.68 25.10 -8.86
CA GLU A 150 -7.03 23.87 -8.18
C GLU A 150 -5.79 23.26 -7.53
N LYS A 151 -4.71 23.09 -8.30
CA LYS A 151 -3.48 22.47 -7.82
C LYS A 151 -2.27 22.83 -8.67
N VAL A 152 -1.10 22.89 -8.05
CA VAL A 152 0.20 23.14 -8.69
C VAL A 152 1.07 21.91 -8.49
N TYR A 153 1.49 21.31 -9.59
CA TYR A 153 2.30 20.09 -9.62
C TYR A 153 3.71 20.42 -10.08
N LYS A 154 4.72 19.89 -9.38
CA LYS A 154 6.06 19.80 -9.95
C LYS A 154 6.05 18.79 -11.10
N THR A 155 6.52 19.20 -12.28
CA THR A 155 6.61 18.33 -13.46
C THR A 155 7.48 17.12 -13.15
N LYS A 156 6.97 15.93 -13.49
CA LYS A 156 7.63 14.63 -13.28
C LYS A 156 8.32 14.14 -14.56
N VAL A 157 9.21 13.17 -14.36
CA VAL A 157 9.88 12.44 -15.45
C VAL A 157 9.56 10.96 -15.27
N PHE A 158 9.15 10.33 -16.36
CA PHE A 158 8.77 8.93 -16.48
C PHE A 158 9.83 8.19 -17.30
N GLN A 159 9.84 6.87 -17.21
CA GLN A 159 10.83 6.01 -17.87
C GLN A 159 10.16 4.83 -18.57
N ASN A 160 10.67 4.48 -19.75
CA ASN A 160 10.34 3.24 -20.46
C ASN A 160 11.36 2.13 -20.11
N SER A 161 11.43 1.78 -18.84
CA SER A 161 12.42 0.84 -18.30
C SER A 161 12.33 -0.55 -18.94
N VAL A 162 13.48 -1.11 -19.31
CA VAL A 162 13.63 -2.48 -19.86
C VAL A 162 14.39 -3.36 -18.88
N ILE A 163 13.91 -4.59 -18.71
CA ILE A 163 14.63 -5.66 -18.03
C ILE A 163 15.39 -6.46 -19.08
N PHE A 164 16.71 -6.53 -18.90
CA PHE A 164 17.60 -7.24 -19.82
C PHE A 164 17.98 -8.60 -19.25
N ASP A 165 17.82 -9.64 -20.08
CA ASP A 165 18.31 -10.98 -19.78
C ASP A 165 19.69 -11.19 -20.40
N ASP A 166 20.73 -10.92 -19.60
CA ASP A 166 22.13 -11.09 -20.01
C ASP A 166 22.55 -12.57 -20.16
N SER A 167 21.68 -13.52 -19.80
CA SER A 167 21.94 -14.97 -19.96
C SER A 167 21.57 -15.49 -21.35
N LEU A 168 20.67 -14.79 -22.06
CA LEU A 168 20.36 -15.10 -23.44
C LEU A 168 21.60 -14.87 -24.32
N ARG A 169 21.72 -15.70 -25.36
CA ARG A 169 22.67 -15.55 -26.47
C ARG A 169 21.98 -16.01 -27.74
N LEU A 170 21.42 -15.06 -28.48
CA LEU A 170 20.72 -15.32 -29.73
C LEU A 170 21.70 -15.17 -30.90
N SER A 171 21.89 -16.24 -31.66
CA SER A 171 22.63 -16.20 -32.92
C SER A 171 21.67 -16.35 -34.11
N GLN A 172 22.06 -15.83 -35.28
CA GLN A 172 21.32 -16.01 -36.52
C GLN A 172 21.15 -17.50 -36.88
N GLU A 173 22.08 -18.36 -36.47
CA GLU A 173 22.01 -19.81 -36.69
C GLU A 173 20.96 -20.52 -35.81
N ASP A 174 20.53 -19.89 -34.71
CA ASP A 174 19.57 -20.45 -33.75
C ASP A 174 18.14 -19.92 -33.95
N ALA A 175 17.86 -19.07 -34.95
CA ALA A 175 16.55 -18.46 -35.14
C ALA A 175 15.41 -19.49 -35.29
N SER A 176 15.69 -20.70 -35.76
CA SER A 176 14.72 -21.80 -35.80
C SER A 176 14.31 -22.30 -34.40
N ASN A 177 15.16 -22.12 -33.40
CA ASN A 177 15.01 -22.66 -32.04
C ASN A 177 14.20 -21.73 -31.10
N TYR A 178 13.88 -20.51 -31.53
CA TYR A 178 13.12 -19.54 -30.74
C TYR A 178 11.72 -19.36 -31.29
N GLU A 179 10.72 -19.90 -30.61
CA GLU A 179 9.32 -19.80 -31.01
C GLU A 179 8.71 -18.46 -30.59
N ASN A 180 7.73 -17.98 -31.37
CA ASN A 180 6.91 -16.84 -31.01
C ASN A 180 5.79 -17.28 -30.05
N TRP A 181 6.20 -17.73 -28.86
CA TRP A 181 5.34 -18.42 -27.91
C TRP A 181 4.14 -17.58 -27.42
N TRP A 182 4.33 -16.26 -27.30
CA TRP A 182 3.40 -15.39 -26.59
C TRP A 182 2.11 -15.08 -27.37
N VAL A 183 2.10 -15.19 -28.71
CA VAL A 183 0.87 -15.01 -29.52
C VAL A 183 -0.10 -16.18 -29.27
N GLU A 184 0.42 -17.41 -29.24
CA GLU A 184 -0.37 -18.61 -28.96
C GLU A 184 -0.82 -18.66 -27.50
N THR A 185 0.06 -18.29 -26.55
CA THR A 185 -0.27 -18.25 -25.11
C THR A 185 -1.50 -17.42 -24.79
N VAL A 186 -1.71 -16.30 -25.49
CA VAL A 186 -2.90 -15.45 -25.29
C VAL A 186 -4.05 -15.81 -26.22
N GLY A 187 -3.97 -16.91 -26.97
CA GLY A 187 -5.04 -17.37 -27.86
C GLY A 187 -5.30 -16.45 -29.05
N ALA A 188 -4.29 -15.74 -29.55
CA ALA A 188 -4.39 -14.83 -30.69
C ALA A 188 -3.89 -15.43 -32.01
N ASP A 189 -3.48 -16.70 -32.02
CA ASP A 189 -2.81 -17.32 -33.16
C ASP A 189 -3.76 -17.83 -34.27
N ASN A 190 -4.98 -18.24 -33.92
CA ASN A 190 -5.98 -18.86 -34.81
C ASN A 190 -7.32 -18.10 -34.85
N ILE A 191 -7.29 -16.77 -34.85
CA ILE A 191 -8.48 -15.91 -34.89
C ILE A 191 -8.72 -15.29 -36.27
N LEU A 192 -9.96 -14.88 -36.56
CA LEU A 192 -10.37 -14.31 -37.85
C LEU A 192 -10.03 -12.82 -38.01
N TYR A 193 -9.67 -12.17 -36.92
CA TYR A 193 -9.49 -10.73 -36.79
C TYR A 193 -8.01 -10.43 -36.56
N ASP A 194 -7.49 -9.42 -37.23
CA ASP A 194 -6.08 -9.00 -37.21
C ASP A 194 -5.91 -7.53 -36.76
N GLY A 195 -6.98 -6.87 -36.32
CA GLY A 195 -6.99 -5.45 -35.96
C GLY A 195 -7.18 -4.48 -37.14
N SER A 196 -7.47 -4.97 -38.35
CA SER A 196 -7.69 -4.11 -39.52
C SER A 196 -8.76 -3.04 -39.27
N GLY A 197 -8.43 -1.80 -39.62
CA GLY A 197 -9.33 -0.64 -39.47
C GLY A 197 -9.21 0.07 -38.11
N VAL A 198 -8.39 -0.44 -37.19
CA VAL A 198 -8.13 0.18 -35.88
C VAL A 198 -6.79 0.94 -35.90
N ARG A 199 -6.78 2.14 -35.31
CA ARG A 199 -5.60 3.00 -35.18
C ARG A 199 -5.04 2.92 -33.76
N VAL A 200 -3.79 2.49 -33.64
CA VAL A 200 -3.10 2.35 -32.34
C VAL A 200 -1.93 3.31 -32.27
N ALA A 201 -1.99 4.28 -31.36
CA ALA A 201 -0.86 5.15 -31.07
C ALA A 201 0.08 4.51 -30.05
N VAL A 202 1.35 4.46 -30.40
CA VAL A 202 2.44 4.06 -29.51
C VAL A 202 3.04 5.33 -28.93
N MET A 203 2.78 5.57 -27.65
CA MET A 203 3.33 6.72 -26.93
C MET A 203 4.62 6.31 -26.23
N ASP A 204 5.73 6.50 -26.91
CA ASP A 204 7.03 5.96 -26.50
C ASP A 204 8.20 6.78 -27.05
N SER A 205 9.38 6.18 -27.18
CA SER A 205 10.62 6.78 -27.69
C SER A 205 10.64 7.08 -29.19
N GLY A 206 9.58 6.75 -29.91
CA GLY A 206 9.48 6.85 -31.37
C GLY A 206 9.32 5.48 -32.03
N ILE A 207 9.01 5.47 -33.33
CA ILE A 207 8.97 4.23 -34.14
C ILE A 207 9.94 4.35 -35.32
N TYR A 208 10.85 3.37 -35.47
CA TYR A 208 11.64 3.20 -36.69
C TYR A 208 10.76 2.68 -37.83
N ASN A 209 10.97 3.20 -39.04
CA ASN A 209 10.24 2.79 -40.24
C ASN A 209 10.68 1.39 -40.72
N HIS A 210 10.37 0.38 -39.90
CA HIS A 210 10.64 -1.03 -40.10
C HIS A 210 9.72 -1.60 -41.19
N PRO A 211 10.19 -2.48 -42.09
CA PRO A 211 9.39 -3.00 -43.21
C PRO A 211 8.12 -3.76 -42.78
N ASP A 212 8.13 -4.34 -41.58
CA ASP A 212 7.00 -5.08 -41.03
C ASP A 212 5.94 -4.21 -40.32
N LEU A 213 6.16 -2.89 -40.20
CA LEU A 213 5.27 -1.98 -39.46
C LEU A 213 4.49 -1.06 -40.41
N ASN A 214 3.19 -0.88 -40.13
CA ASN A 214 2.32 0.01 -40.89
C ASN A 214 2.09 1.34 -40.15
N ILE A 215 3.03 2.28 -40.30
CA ILE A 215 2.94 3.61 -39.66
C ILE A 215 2.16 4.57 -40.57
N VAL A 216 1.04 5.12 -40.07
CA VAL A 216 0.14 5.98 -40.86
C VAL A 216 0.18 7.46 -40.48
N ASP A 217 0.68 7.78 -39.29
CA ASP A 217 0.83 9.14 -38.79
C ASP A 217 1.93 9.21 -37.72
N GLN A 218 2.52 10.39 -37.52
CA GLN A 218 3.61 10.58 -36.57
C GLN A 218 3.73 12.03 -36.10
N ALA A 219 3.99 12.22 -34.80
CA ALA A 219 4.34 13.51 -34.21
C ALA A 219 5.30 13.33 -33.05
N SER A 220 6.18 14.32 -32.85
CA SER A 220 7.13 14.35 -31.75
C SER A 220 6.87 15.55 -30.85
N TYR A 221 6.72 15.28 -29.55
CA TYR A 221 6.53 16.28 -28.50
C TYR A 221 7.77 16.48 -27.64
N VAL A 222 8.83 15.73 -27.92
CA VAL A 222 10.07 15.75 -27.14
C VAL A 222 10.84 17.04 -27.42
N THR A 223 10.99 17.86 -26.37
CA THR A 223 11.65 19.16 -26.48
C THR A 223 13.19 19.10 -26.56
N ILE A 224 13.83 18.04 -26.05
CA ILE A 224 15.30 17.88 -26.02
C ILE A 224 15.71 16.45 -26.41
N GLY A 225 16.59 16.33 -27.42
CA GLY A 225 17.08 15.03 -27.88
C GLY A 225 16.04 14.19 -28.63
N GLY A 226 14.96 14.84 -29.09
CA GLY A 226 13.90 14.28 -29.92
C GLY A 226 14.12 14.46 -31.42
N GLY A 227 13.23 13.85 -32.20
CA GLY A 227 13.23 13.82 -33.66
C GLY A 227 12.54 12.54 -34.13
N LEU A 228 11.77 12.64 -35.23
CA LEU A 228 11.04 11.49 -35.80
C LEU A 228 11.99 10.30 -36.07
N GLY A 229 11.49 9.10 -35.79
CA GLY A 229 12.28 7.86 -35.71
C GLY A 229 12.54 7.44 -34.26
N ASP A 230 13.27 6.35 -34.07
CA ASP A 230 13.51 5.76 -32.75
C ASP A 230 15.01 5.60 -32.45
N LEU A 231 15.54 6.53 -31.65
CA LEU A 231 16.95 6.51 -31.24
C LEU A 231 17.19 5.63 -30.00
N ASN A 232 16.13 5.28 -29.26
CA ASN A 232 16.22 4.46 -28.07
C ASN A 232 16.07 2.97 -28.42
N GLY A 233 15.06 2.64 -29.23
CA GLY A 233 14.74 1.29 -29.73
C GLY A 233 13.54 0.64 -29.06
N HIS A 234 13.05 1.21 -27.96
CA HIS A 234 11.95 0.67 -27.17
C HIS A 234 10.61 0.79 -27.90
N GLY A 235 10.27 1.98 -28.40
CA GLY A 235 9.00 2.22 -29.09
C GLY A 235 8.83 1.37 -30.35
N THR A 236 9.90 1.11 -31.10
CA THR A 236 9.87 0.18 -32.25
C THR A 236 9.58 -1.25 -31.82
N HIS A 237 10.16 -1.71 -30.70
CA HIS A 237 9.89 -3.04 -30.17
C HIS A 237 8.43 -3.18 -29.71
N VAL A 238 7.93 -2.18 -28.98
CA VAL A 238 6.52 -2.08 -28.56
C VAL A 238 5.59 -2.10 -29.77
N ALA A 239 5.86 -1.30 -30.80
CA ALA A 239 5.06 -1.23 -32.02
C ALA A 239 4.97 -2.58 -32.74
N GLY A 240 6.06 -3.36 -32.78
CA GLY A 240 6.07 -4.69 -33.37
C GLY A 240 5.22 -5.72 -32.63
N ILE A 241 5.17 -5.65 -31.29
CA ILE A 241 4.31 -6.54 -30.49
C ILE A 241 2.83 -6.31 -30.82
N ILE A 242 2.46 -5.04 -31.08
CA ILE A 242 1.10 -4.70 -31.49
C ILE A 242 0.86 -5.17 -32.92
N GLY A 243 1.66 -4.72 -33.89
CA GLY A 243 1.26 -4.69 -35.30
C GLY A 243 2.30 -5.15 -36.32
N SER A 244 3.36 -5.85 -35.93
CA SER A 244 4.28 -6.46 -36.90
C SER A 244 3.54 -7.47 -37.78
N ASN A 245 3.68 -7.39 -39.10
CA ASN A 245 3.22 -8.44 -40.01
C ASN A 245 4.20 -9.63 -40.11
N GLY A 246 5.40 -9.49 -39.55
CA GLY A 246 6.44 -10.51 -39.53
C GLY A 246 7.06 -10.84 -40.89
N ALA A 247 6.85 -10.04 -41.94
CA ALA A 247 7.27 -10.36 -43.30
C ALA A 247 8.79 -10.61 -43.40
N SER A 248 9.61 -9.84 -42.70
CA SER A 248 11.07 -10.05 -42.65
C SER A 248 11.48 -11.41 -42.06
N SER A 249 10.68 -11.99 -41.17
CA SER A 249 10.90 -13.32 -40.59
C SER A 249 10.07 -14.44 -41.25
N GLY A 250 9.47 -14.18 -42.42
CA GLY A 250 8.59 -15.14 -43.11
C GLY A 250 7.27 -15.39 -42.37
N GLY A 251 6.81 -14.42 -41.58
CA GLY A 251 5.58 -14.43 -40.77
C GLY A 251 5.76 -14.93 -39.34
N LYS A 252 6.98 -15.30 -38.92
CA LYS A 252 7.25 -15.92 -37.62
C LYS A 252 7.04 -14.95 -36.45
N TYR A 253 7.64 -13.76 -36.51
CA TYR A 253 7.59 -12.75 -35.45
C TYR A 253 6.56 -11.66 -35.79
N ARG A 254 5.32 -12.11 -36.01
CA ARG A 254 4.15 -11.22 -36.13
C ARG A 254 3.70 -10.73 -34.75
N GLY A 255 3.08 -9.55 -34.73
CA GLY A 255 2.38 -8.95 -33.60
C GLY A 255 1.06 -9.65 -33.29
N ILE A 256 0.39 -9.21 -32.20
CA ILE A 256 -0.96 -9.65 -31.86
C ILE A 256 -1.97 -9.26 -32.93
N ALA A 257 -1.91 -8.03 -33.43
CA ALA A 257 -2.86 -7.46 -34.38
C ALA A 257 -2.14 -6.89 -35.63
N PRO A 258 -1.68 -7.73 -36.57
CA PRO A 258 -0.88 -7.32 -37.73
C PRO A 258 -1.56 -6.32 -38.70
N GLY A 259 -2.88 -6.18 -38.65
CA GLY A 259 -3.67 -5.33 -39.55
C GLY A 259 -3.86 -3.89 -39.06
N VAL A 260 -3.38 -3.54 -37.86
CA VAL A 260 -3.56 -2.20 -37.30
C VAL A 260 -2.84 -1.12 -38.12
N SER A 261 -3.31 0.11 -37.97
CA SER A 261 -2.59 1.30 -38.39
C SER A 261 -1.88 1.90 -37.18
N LEU A 262 -0.55 1.92 -37.20
CA LEU A 262 0.27 2.45 -36.10
C LEU A 262 0.44 3.97 -36.23
N ILE A 263 0.37 4.66 -35.09
CA ILE A 263 0.66 6.08 -34.98
C ILE A 263 1.86 6.24 -34.06
N ASP A 264 2.90 6.95 -34.51
CA ASP A 264 4.05 7.29 -33.67
C ASP A 264 3.73 8.57 -32.87
N ALA A 265 3.36 8.41 -31.60
CA ALA A 265 3.10 9.52 -30.67
C ALA A 265 4.32 9.73 -29.76
N GLN A 266 5.47 10.11 -30.35
CA GLN A 266 6.74 10.19 -29.65
C GLN A 266 6.73 11.21 -28.51
N ALA A 267 6.84 10.71 -27.28
CA ALA A 267 6.93 11.48 -26.04
C ALA A 267 8.20 11.15 -25.23
N GLY A 268 8.96 10.13 -25.65
CA GLY A 268 10.24 9.73 -25.05
C GLY A 268 11.44 10.18 -25.86
N ASN A 269 12.46 10.67 -25.17
CA ASN A 269 13.72 11.05 -25.79
C ASN A 269 14.62 9.82 -26.07
N SER A 270 15.80 10.06 -26.64
CA SER A 270 16.76 8.99 -26.93
C SER A 270 17.21 8.17 -25.72
N SER A 271 17.16 8.72 -24.49
CA SER A 271 17.48 7.98 -23.27
C SER A 271 16.30 7.19 -22.69
N GLY A 272 15.11 7.27 -23.28
CA GLY A 272 13.91 6.63 -22.74
C GLY A 272 13.19 7.43 -21.64
N SER A 273 13.57 8.70 -21.47
CA SER A 273 12.92 9.59 -20.51
C SER A 273 11.76 10.32 -21.17
N LEU A 274 10.60 10.34 -20.50
CA LEU A 274 9.40 11.06 -20.92
C LEU A 274 9.09 12.15 -19.90
N ILE A 275 8.83 13.38 -20.33
CA ILE A 275 8.49 14.50 -19.43
C ILE A 275 6.97 14.61 -19.35
N GLU A 276 6.42 14.82 -18.16
CA GLU A 276 4.97 14.83 -17.88
C GLU A 276 4.17 15.75 -18.80
N ASP A 277 4.71 16.93 -19.14
CA ASP A 277 4.02 17.86 -20.03
C ASP A 277 4.05 17.45 -21.50
N ASP A 278 5.19 16.95 -21.99
CA ASP A 278 5.30 16.37 -23.33
C ASP A 278 4.33 15.17 -23.49
N ILE A 279 4.12 14.37 -22.43
CA ILE A 279 3.12 13.28 -22.40
C ILE A 279 1.70 13.83 -22.58
N ILE A 280 1.33 14.89 -21.85
CA ILE A 280 -0.03 15.47 -21.93
C ILE A 280 -0.30 16.05 -23.33
N ASP A 281 0.68 16.72 -23.94
CA ASP A 281 0.56 17.21 -25.32
C ASP A 281 0.42 16.06 -26.32
N ALA A 282 1.18 14.97 -26.14
CA ALA A 282 1.06 13.78 -26.96
C ALA A 282 -0.33 13.11 -26.81
N ILE A 283 -0.88 13.03 -25.59
CA ILE A 283 -2.25 12.49 -25.35
C ILE A 283 -3.27 13.36 -26.08
N GLN A 284 -3.14 14.69 -25.94
CA GLN A 284 -4.04 15.63 -26.61
C GLN A 284 -4.03 15.44 -28.13
N TRP A 285 -2.85 15.31 -28.74
CA TRP A 285 -2.73 15.16 -30.18
C TRP A 285 -3.19 13.79 -30.69
N ALA A 286 -2.74 12.72 -30.03
CA ALA A 286 -3.03 11.35 -30.45
C ALA A 286 -4.53 11.05 -30.35
N SER A 287 -5.19 11.54 -29.30
CA SER A 287 -6.62 11.30 -29.08
C SER A 287 -7.55 12.17 -29.94
N ASN A 288 -7.08 13.29 -30.47
CA ASN A 288 -7.92 14.23 -31.19
C ASN A 288 -8.30 13.69 -32.59
N PRO A 289 -9.61 13.58 -32.93
CA PRO A 289 -10.06 13.07 -34.22
C PRO A 289 -9.65 13.90 -35.44
N ALA A 290 -9.30 15.17 -35.24
CA ALA A 290 -8.79 16.04 -36.29
C ALA A 290 -7.26 15.95 -36.48
N GLN A 291 -6.58 15.18 -35.63
CA GLN A 291 -5.13 15.00 -35.60
C GLN A 291 -4.80 13.50 -35.62
N GLY A 292 -4.15 12.97 -34.57
CA GLY A 292 -3.72 11.58 -34.54
C GLY A 292 -4.87 10.57 -34.67
N ASN A 293 -6.08 10.91 -34.19
CA ASN A 293 -7.29 10.09 -34.30
C ASN A 293 -7.04 8.60 -33.92
N ALA A 294 -6.39 8.38 -32.77
CA ALA A 294 -6.14 7.04 -32.26
C ALA A 294 -7.39 6.45 -31.61
N ASP A 295 -7.65 5.17 -31.83
CA ASP A 295 -8.68 4.41 -31.11
C ASP A 295 -8.12 3.86 -29.79
N ILE A 296 -6.82 3.51 -29.80
CA ILE A 296 -6.07 2.98 -28.66
C ILE A 296 -4.77 3.77 -28.50
N ILE A 297 -4.41 4.13 -27.26
CA ILE A 297 -3.09 4.68 -26.92
C ILE A 297 -2.38 3.69 -25.99
N SER A 298 -1.28 3.13 -26.46
CA SER A 298 -0.41 2.19 -25.73
C SER A 298 0.72 2.97 -25.05
N MET A 299 0.81 2.87 -23.72
CA MET A 299 1.75 3.62 -22.88
C MET A 299 2.66 2.66 -22.11
N SER A 300 3.80 2.30 -22.71
CA SER A 300 4.78 1.37 -22.13
C SER A 300 5.85 2.10 -21.31
N PHE A 301 5.40 2.98 -20.41
CA PHE A 301 6.24 3.73 -19.49
C PHE A 301 5.55 3.87 -18.14
N GLY A 302 6.32 4.22 -17.12
CA GLY A 302 5.79 4.44 -15.78
C GLY A 302 6.67 5.34 -14.93
N GLY A 303 6.13 5.83 -13.83
CA GLY A 303 6.85 6.66 -12.89
C GLY A 303 5.95 7.32 -11.85
N GLY A 304 6.56 7.75 -10.73
CA GLY A 304 5.85 8.36 -9.62
C GLY A 304 5.17 7.35 -8.68
N ASP A 305 4.43 7.89 -7.72
CA ASP A 305 3.73 7.12 -6.68
C ASP A 305 2.47 6.42 -7.23
N PRO A 306 2.00 5.33 -6.62
CA PRO A 306 0.80 4.58 -7.02
C PRO A 306 -0.52 5.33 -6.70
N ILE A 307 -0.68 6.53 -7.25
CA ILE A 307 -1.84 7.41 -7.03
C ILE A 307 -2.63 7.53 -8.34
N ALA A 308 -3.96 7.54 -8.26
CA ALA A 308 -4.86 7.65 -9.42
C ALA A 308 -5.27 9.10 -9.76
N SER A 309 -4.54 10.11 -9.27
CA SER A 309 -4.95 11.53 -9.34
C SER A 309 -3.76 12.45 -9.60
N ASP A 310 -3.41 12.59 -10.87
CA ASP A 310 -2.35 13.47 -11.38
C ASP A 310 -2.74 14.10 -12.75
N PRO A 311 -1.94 15.03 -13.28
CA PRO A 311 -2.24 15.68 -14.56
C PRO A 311 -2.36 14.71 -15.75
N ILE A 312 -1.58 13.63 -15.81
CA ILE A 312 -1.64 12.63 -16.89
C ILE A 312 -2.97 11.88 -16.84
N THR A 313 -3.34 11.35 -15.67
CA THR A 313 -4.61 10.64 -15.46
C THR A 313 -5.81 11.55 -15.75
N ALA A 314 -5.75 12.84 -15.40
CA ALA A 314 -6.76 13.82 -15.79
C ALA A 314 -6.85 14.00 -17.32
N ALA A 315 -5.72 14.05 -18.03
CA ALA A 315 -5.69 14.14 -19.49
C ALA A 315 -6.25 12.88 -20.16
N ILE A 316 -5.92 11.69 -19.62
CA ILE A 316 -6.47 10.40 -20.04
C ILE A 316 -8.00 10.40 -19.87
N THR A 317 -8.51 10.72 -18.68
CA THR A 317 -9.95 10.76 -18.42
C THR A 317 -10.66 11.73 -19.36
N ALA A 318 -10.08 12.91 -19.61
CA ALA A 318 -10.66 13.88 -20.54
C ALA A 318 -10.65 13.38 -21.99
N ALA A 319 -9.55 12.78 -22.47
CA ALA A 319 -9.43 12.22 -23.81
C ALA A 319 -10.40 11.06 -24.04
N ARG A 320 -10.47 10.11 -23.08
CA ARG A 320 -11.47 9.04 -23.09
C ARG A 320 -12.89 9.61 -23.12
N ASN A 321 -13.18 10.65 -22.33
CA ASN A 321 -14.50 11.23 -22.27
C ASN A 321 -14.90 11.99 -23.55
N ASN A 322 -13.95 12.66 -24.18
CA ASN A 322 -14.24 13.49 -25.35
C ASN A 322 -14.24 12.67 -26.65
N TYR A 323 -13.43 11.62 -26.72
CA TYR A 323 -13.11 10.93 -27.97
C TYR A 323 -13.24 9.41 -27.91
N ASN A 324 -13.62 8.82 -26.77
CA ASN A 324 -13.81 7.37 -26.58
C ASN A 324 -12.56 6.51 -26.86
N VAL A 325 -11.38 7.07 -26.60
CA VAL A 325 -10.08 6.39 -26.76
C VAL A 325 -9.83 5.41 -25.62
N THR A 326 -9.29 4.23 -25.94
CA THR A 326 -8.87 3.24 -24.95
C THR A 326 -7.41 3.41 -24.58
N PHE A 327 -7.10 3.43 -23.28
CA PHE A 327 -5.74 3.60 -22.77
C PHE A 327 -5.26 2.30 -22.14
N VAL A 328 -4.08 1.85 -22.53
CA VAL A 328 -3.41 0.65 -21.98
C VAL A 328 -2.05 1.07 -21.48
N ALA A 329 -1.69 0.67 -20.26
CA ALA A 329 -0.42 1.02 -19.67
C ALA A 329 0.25 -0.14 -18.95
N SER A 330 1.58 -0.15 -18.99
CA SER A 330 2.40 -1.11 -18.26
C SER A 330 2.32 -0.86 -16.75
N ALA A 331 2.14 -1.92 -15.94
CA ALA A 331 2.05 -1.78 -14.49
C ALA A 331 3.36 -1.27 -13.84
N GLY A 332 4.51 -1.55 -14.46
CA GLY A 332 5.82 -1.16 -13.96
C GLY A 332 6.67 -2.38 -13.61
N ASN A 333 7.96 -2.11 -13.44
CA ASN A 333 8.98 -3.13 -13.23
C ASN A 333 9.59 -3.06 -11.82
N SER A 334 8.80 -2.65 -10.84
CA SER A 334 9.25 -2.42 -9.45
C SER A 334 8.83 -3.51 -8.48
N GLY A 335 8.30 -4.64 -8.97
CA GLY A 335 8.00 -5.81 -8.15
C GLY A 335 9.26 -6.46 -7.54
N SER A 336 9.11 -7.43 -6.64
CA SER A 336 7.89 -8.18 -6.29
C SER A 336 7.09 -7.60 -5.11
N ASP A 337 7.42 -6.41 -4.63
CA ASP A 337 6.68 -5.79 -3.52
C ASP A 337 5.28 -5.32 -3.95
N TYR A 338 4.33 -5.25 -3.02
CA TYR A 338 3.03 -4.60 -3.24
C TYR A 338 3.17 -3.06 -3.19
N TYR A 339 2.16 -2.32 -3.67
CA TYR A 339 2.21 -0.85 -3.83
C TYR A 339 3.30 -0.36 -4.79
N THR A 340 3.68 -1.21 -5.74
CA THR A 340 4.75 -0.90 -6.70
C THR A 340 4.21 -0.39 -8.04
N GLY A 341 2.90 -0.15 -8.11
CA GLY A 341 2.26 0.47 -9.26
C GLY A 341 2.68 1.93 -9.48
N SER A 342 2.49 2.42 -10.70
CA SER A 342 2.83 3.80 -11.04
C SER A 342 1.93 4.39 -12.12
N THR A 343 1.94 5.72 -12.25
CA THR A 343 1.26 6.44 -13.32
C THR A 343 1.94 6.15 -14.67
N PRO A 344 1.18 5.94 -15.76
CA PRO A 344 -0.27 6.12 -15.89
C PRO A 344 -1.13 4.90 -15.53
N ALA A 345 -0.54 3.74 -15.30
CA ALA A 345 -1.29 2.50 -15.09
C ALA A 345 -2.20 2.55 -13.85
N THR A 346 -1.87 3.34 -12.82
CA THR A 346 -2.73 3.55 -11.66
C THR A 346 -4.02 4.31 -11.97
N GLY A 347 -4.15 4.95 -13.14
CA GLY A 347 -5.32 5.71 -13.55
C GLY A 347 -6.59 4.85 -13.69
N ILE A 348 -7.73 5.40 -13.26
CA ILE A 348 -9.01 4.67 -13.25
C ILE A 348 -9.51 4.30 -14.66
N ASP A 349 -9.25 5.18 -15.65
CA ASP A 349 -9.63 5.00 -17.05
C ASP A 349 -8.57 4.28 -17.89
N VAL A 350 -7.58 3.66 -17.22
CA VAL A 350 -6.48 2.93 -17.86
C VAL A 350 -6.62 1.44 -17.60
N ILE A 351 -6.31 0.63 -18.60
CA ILE A 351 -6.16 -0.83 -18.46
C ILE A 351 -4.70 -1.08 -18.09
N SER A 352 -4.47 -1.52 -16.85
CA SER A 352 -3.14 -1.77 -16.29
C SER A 352 -2.66 -3.20 -16.50
N VAL A 353 -1.43 -3.36 -17.01
CA VAL A 353 -0.95 -4.67 -17.50
C VAL A 353 0.34 -5.09 -16.80
N GLY A 354 0.28 -6.17 -16.02
CA GLY A 354 1.45 -6.86 -15.47
C GLY A 354 2.05 -7.89 -16.43
N ALA A 355 3.19 -8.47 -16.05
CA ALA A 355 4.00 -9.33 -16.92
C ALA A 355 4.09 -10.77 -16.44
N THR A 356 4.04 -11.71 -17.39
CA THR A 356 4.27 -13.14 -17.20
C THR A 356 5.42 -13.67 -18.05
N ASP A 357 5.99 -14.80 -17.65
CA ASP A 357 6.93 -15.56 -18.45
C ASP A 357 6.26 -16.68 -19.28
N LYS A 358 7.08 -17.39 -20.06
CA LYS A 358 6.65 -18.50 -20.94
C LYS A 358 6.04 -19.70 -20.21
N ASP A 359 6.27 -19.81 -18.90
CA ASP A 359 5.74 -20.88 -18.06
C ASP A 359 4.43 -20.43 -17.37
N ASN A 360 3.84 -19.31 -17.81
CA ASN A 360 2.67 -18.65 -17.23
C ASN A 360 2.86 -18.28 -15.75
N LYS A 361 4.09 -17.94 -15.34
CA LYS A 361 4.36 -17.41 -14.01
C LYS A 361 4.44 -15.90 -14.04
N LEU A 362 4.04 -15.27 -12.94
CA LEU A 362 4.20 -13.83 -12.79
C LEU A 362 5.70 -13.48 -12.79
N ALA A 363 6.10 -12.51 -13.61
CA ALA A 363 7.47 -12.05 -13.63
C ALA A 363 7.82 -11.37 -12.31
N SER A 364 8.99 -11.68 -11.73
CA SER A 364 9.38 -11.15 -10.41
C SER A 364 9.43 -9.63 -10.36
N PHE A 365 9.78 -8.98 -11.48
CA PHE A 365 9.81 -7.53 -11.61
C PHE A 365 8.42 -6.91 -11.79
N SER A 366 7.39 -7.68 -12.14
CA SER A 366 6.06 -7.12 -12.43
C SER A 366 5.53 -6.40 -11.19
N SER A 367 5.23 -5.11 -11.32
CA SER A 367 4.62 -4.34 -10.25
C SER A 367 3.26 -4.93 -9.86
N ARG A 368 2.96 -4.85 -8.56
CA ARG A 368 1.79 -5.42 -7.90
C ARG A 368 1.01 -4.33 -7.19
N GLY A 369 -0.30 -4.49 -7.14
CA GLY A 369 -1.18 -3.59 -6.41
C GLY A 369 -1.14 -3.86 -4.91
N PRO A 370 -2.10 -3.34 -4.16
CA PRO A 370 -3.10 -2.38 -4.62
C PRO A 370 -2.46 -1.01 -4.89
N THR A 371 -3.24 -0.07 -5.43
CA THR A 371 -2.81 1.34 -5.46
C THR A 371 -3.12 2.00 -4.11
N TYR A 372 -2.69 3.24 -3.89
CA TYR A 372 -3.15 4.04 -2.76
C TYR A 372 -4.62 4.47 -2.86
N THR A 373 -5.37 4.01 -3.86
CA THR A 373 -6.75 4.45 -4.12
C THR A 373 -7.73 3.30 -4.29
N TYR A 374 -7.30 2.13 -4.75
CA TYR A 374 -8.16 0.97 -5.00
C TYR A 374 -7.37 -0.34 -5.08
N ILE A 375 -8.08 -1.47 -4.95
CA ILE A 375 -7.47 -2.79 -4.79
C ILE A 375 -7.13 -3.51 -6.12
N GLY A 376 -7.87 -3.22 -7.20
CA GLY A 376 -7.79 -3.90 -8.50
C GLY A 376 -6.63 -3.56 -9.42
N TYR A 377 -5.39 -3.55 -8.91
CA TYR A 377 -4.19 -3.31 -9.70
C TYR A 377 -3.22 -4.50 -9.62
N PRO A 378 -2.57 -4.93 -10.72
CA PRO A 378 -2.94 -4.60 -12.10
C PRO A 378 -4.32 -5.15 -12.45
N ASP A 379 -4.85 -4.76 -13.61
CA ASP A 379 -6.14 -5.24 -14.11
C ASP A 379 -6.04 -6.67 -14.66
N VAL A 380 -4.98 -6.93 -15.40
CA VAL A 380 -4.67 -8.21 -16.06
C VAL A 380 -3.16 -8.38 -16.18
N VAL A 381 -2.72 -9.58 -16.55
CA VAL A 381 -1.33 -9.84 -16.95
C VAL A 381 -1.26 -10.37 -18.37
N ALA A 382 -0.12 -10.15 -19.02
CA ALA A 382 0.17 -10.67 -20.36
C ALA A 382 1.64 -11.09 -20.45
N PRO A 383 2.06 -11.82 -21.50
CA PRO A 383 3.46 -12.16 -21.74
C PRO A 383 4.37 -10.92 -21.72
N GLY A 384 5.48 -10.99 -20.98
CA GLY A 384 6.40 -9.84 -20.82
C GLY A 384 7.85 -10.20 -20.60
N VAL A 385 8.22 -11.48 -20.64
CA VAL A 385 9.61 -11.93 -20.46
C VAL A 385 10.13 -12.52 -21.77
N ASN A 386 11.26 -11.99 -22.25
CA ASN A 386 11.96 -12.45 -23.44
C ASN A 386 11.06 -12.46 -24.69
N ILE A 387 10.34 -11.35 -24.89
CA ILE A 387 9.43 -11.13 -26.01
C ILE A 387 10.24 -10.67 -27.23
N ILE A 388 10.21 -11.45 -28.30
CA ILE A 388 10.90 -11.15 -29.55
C ILE A 388 10.02 -10.23 -30.39
N SER A 389 10.54 -9.06 -30.77
CA SER A 389 9.84 -8.08 -31.60
C SER A 389 10.82 -7.23 -32.41
N THR A 390 10.29 -6.36 -33.28
CA THR A 390 11.04 -5.56 -34.25
C THR A 390 12.11 -4.68 -33.59
N GLU A 391 13.26 -4.59 -34.24
CA GLU A 391 14.42 -3.83 -33.79
C GLU A 391 14.49 -2.47 -34.51
N ALA A 392 14.88 -1.41 -33.80
CA ALA A 392 15.35 -0.17 -34.41
C ALA A 392 16.88 -0.20 -34.59
N PRO A 393 17.42 -0.28 -35.82
CA PRO A 393 18.86 -0.35 -36.04
C PRO A 393 19.60 0.87 -35.50
N ASN A 394 20.78 0.66 -34.91
CA ASN A 394 21.65 1.71 -34.34
C ASN A 394 21.07 2.50 -33.15
N SER A 395 19.91 2.11 -32.64
CA SER A 395 19.35 2.64 -31.41
C SER A 395 20.20 2.25 -30.19
N ILE A 396 19.98 2.90 -29.04
CA ILE A 396 20.75 2.61 -27.81
C ILE A 396 20.57 1.15 -27.38
N ILE A 397 19.32 0.65 -27.38
CA ILE A 397 19.00 -0.73 -27.02
C ILE A 397 19.59 -1.70 -28.04
N SER A 398 19.40 -1.44 -29.34
CA SER A 398 19.98 -2.25 -30.42
C SER A 398 21.49 -2.42 -30.28
N LYS A 399 22.23 -1.32 -30.04
CA LYS A 399 23.69 -1.37 -29.86
C LYS A 399 24.10 -2.23 -28.67
N ARG A 400 23.34 -2.19 -27.57
CA ARG A 400 23.56 -3.03 -26.38
C ARG A 400 23.32 -4.50 -26.70
N GLU A 401 22.16 -4.84 -27.26
CA GLU A 401 21.79 -6.24 -27.54
C GLU A 401 22.69 -6.85 -28.61
N ARG A 402 23.01 -6.11 -29.68
CA ARG A 402 23.96 -6.58 -30.71
C ARG A 402 25.35 -6.81 -30.14
N PHE A 403 25.82 -5.97 -29.21
CA PHE A 403 27.10 -6.20 -28.53
C PHE A 403 27.10 -7.48 -27.70
N LYS A 404 25.95 -7.89 -27.16
CA LYS A 404 25.77 -9.12 -26.38
C LYS A 404 25.45 -10.35 -27.23
N ASN A 405 25.26 -10.19 -28.55
CA ASN A 405 24.69 -11.20 -29.45
C ASN A 405 23.30 -11.66 -28.99
N ASN A 406 22.38 -10.70 -28.79
CA ASN A 406 20.97 -10.93 -28.45
C ASN A 406 20.05 -10.35 -29.53
N TYR A 407 20.19 -10.80 -30.77
CA TYR A 407 19.37 -10.32 -31.90
C TYR A 407 19.24 -11.38 -32.99
N PHE A 408 18.29 -11.19 -33.89
CA PHE A 408 18.14 -12.00 -35.10
C PHE A 408 18.29 -11.12 -36.34
N ASP A 409 19.29 -11.44 -37.16
CA ASP A 409 19.49 -10.81 -38.48
C ASP A 409 18.64 -11.55 -39.52
N PHE A 410 17.64 -10.87 -40.07
CA PHE A 410 16.76 -11.44 -41.09
C PHE A 410 16.92 -10.74 -42.44
N SER A 411 16.90 -9.41 -42.45
CA SER A 411 16.95 -8.66 -43.71
C SER A 411 17.71 -7.33 -43.64
N GLY A 412 18.57 -7.13 -42.64
CA GLY A 412 19.42 -5.94 -42.45
C GLY A 412 18.65 -4.66 -42.08
N GLU A 413 17.50 -4.40 -42.70
CA GLU A 413 16.56 -3.32 -42.39
C GLU A 413 15.32 -3.82 -41.61
N GLY A 414 15.21 -5.13 -41.37
CA GLY A 414 14.02 -5.77 -40.78
C GLY A 414 14.38 -6.83 -39.74
N ASP A 415 15.12 -6.43 -38.71
CA ASP A 415 15.68 -7.33 -37.69
C ASP A 415 14.84 -7.33 -36.40
N TYR A 416 15.08 -8.30 -35.52
CA TYR A 416 14.30 -8.47 -34.28
C TYR A 416 15.21 -8.69 -33.07
N MET A 417 14.72 -8.34 -31.89
CA MET A 417 15.43 -8.52 -30.61
C MET A 417 14.47 -8.93 -29.48
N PRO A 418 14.96 -9.65 -28.45
CA PRO A 418 14.20 -9.95 -27.24
C PRO A 418 14.28 -8.77 -26.27
N LEU A 419 13.16 -8.39 -25.66
CA LEU A 419 13.16 -7.53 -24.47
C LEU A 419 12.23 -8.11 -23.40
N SER A 420 12.45 -7.72 -22.15
CA SER A 420 11.57 -8.05 -21.02
C SER A 420 11.10 -6.79 -20.30
N GLY A 421 9.89 -6.86 -19.75
CA GLY A 421 9.27 -5.79 -18.96
C GLY A 421 7.76 -5.81 -19.11
N THR A 422 7.04 -5.19 -18.17
CA THR A 422 5.60 -4.89 -18.36
C THR A 422 5.36 -4.01 -19.58
N SER A 423 6.39 -3.31 -20.05
CA SER A 423 6.43 -2.57 -21.30
C SER A 423 6.18 -3.45 -22.54
N MET A 424 6.52 -4.73 -22.48
CA MET A 424 6.25 -5.71 -23.55
C MET A 424 4.88 -6.35 -23.37
N SER A 425 4.33 -6.42 -22.16
CA SER A 425 2.98 -6.93 -21.88
C SER A 425 1.88 -5.95 -22.27
N CYS A 426 2.08 -4.66 -22.01
CA CYS A 426 1.18 -3.57 -22.41
C CYS A 426 0.76 -3.66 -23.90
N PRO A 427 1.68 -3.73 -24.89
CA PRO A 427 1.30 -3.81 -26.30
C PRO A 427 0.61 -5.13 -26.69
N VAL A 428 0.81 -6.24 -25.96
CA VAL A 428 0.02 -7.46 -26.18
C VAL A 428 -1.47 -7.18 -25.96
N VAL A 429 -1.79 -6.51 -24.84
CA VAL A 429 -3.17 -6.11 -24.51
C VAL A 429 -3.70 -5.06 -25.48
N SER A 430 -2.88 -4.08 -25.90
CA SER A 430 -3.26 -3.11 -26.93
C SER A 430 -3.66 -3.79 -28.24
N GLY A 431 -2.90 -4.80 -28.68
CA GLY A 431 -3.25 -5.61 -29.85
C GLY A 431 -4.54 -6.42 -29.66
N ALA A 432 -4.72 -7.03 -28.49
CA ALA A 432 -5.96 -7.76 -28.16
C ALA A 432 -7.20 -6.86 -28.24
N ILE A 433 -7.11 -5.63 -27.74
CA ILE A 433 -8.21 -4.67 -27.82
C ILE A 433 -8.45 -4.24 -29.27
N ALA A 434 -7.41 -4.10 -30.10
CA ALA A 434 -7.59 -3.79 -31.52
C ALA A 434 -8.36 -4.90 -32.26
N ILE A 435 -8.09 -6.16 -31.93
CA ILE A 435 -8.87 -7.31 -32.40
C ILE A 435 -10.34 -7.19 -31.98
N PHE A 436 -10.60 -6.86 -30.72
CA PHE A 436 -11.98 -6.68 -30.23
C PHE A 436 -12.70 -5.54 -30.94
N MET A 437 -12.02 -4.42 -31.19
CA MET A 437 -12.57 -3.26 -31.90
C MET A 437 -12.86 -3.56 -33.37
N GLN A 438 -12.04 -4.38 -34.04
CA GLN A 438 -12.36 -4.85 -35.39
C GLN A 438 -13.61 -5.74 -35.40
N ALA A 439 -13.70 -6.69 -34.47
CA ALA A 439 -14.86 -7.57 -34.34
C ALA A 439 -16.13 -6.79 -33.96
N TYR A 440 -15.99 -5.79 -33.09
CA TYR A 440 -17.06 -5.01 -32.51
C TYR A 440 -16.77 -3.50 -32.59
N PRO A 441 -17.00 -2.84 -33.75
CA PRO A 441 -16.60 -1.45 -33.99
C PRO A 441 -17.26 -0.37 -33.10
N LYS A 442 -18.22 -0.75 -32.25
CA LYS A 442 -18.91 0.15 -31.30
C LYS A 442 -18.63 -0.19 -29.85
N ILE A 443 -17.66 -1.07 -29.59
CA ILE A 443 -17.26 -1.45 -28.24
C ILE A 443 -16.68 -0.22 -27.52
N THR A 444 -17.10 0.01 -26.27
CA THR A 444 -16.54 1.06 -25.42
C THR A 444 -15.25 0.56 -24.74
N PRO A 445 -14.35 1.46 -24.29
CA PRO A 445 -13.15 1.08 -23.54
C PRO A 445 -13.46 0.17 -22.34
N GLU A 446 -14.58 0.44 -21.66
CA GLU A 446 -15.03 -0.37 -20.51
C GLU A 446 -15.50 -1.76 -20.92
N THR A 447 -16.22 -1.88 -22.03
CA THR A 447 -16.69 -3.17 -22.53
C THR A 447 -15.51 -4.03 -22.98
N ALA A 448 -14.49 -3.42 -23.61
CA ALA A 448 -13.24 -4.10 -23.93
C ALA A 448 -12.47 -4.55 -22.67
N ARG A 449 -12.38 -3.69 -21.64
CA ARG A 449 -11.79 -4.07 -20.34
C ARG A 449 -12.54 -5.22 -19.66
N ILE A 450 -13.89 -5.19 -19.67
CA ILE A 450 -14.70 -6.28 -19.13
C ILE A 450 -14.47 -7.58 -19.92
N ALA A 451 -14.35 -7.52 -21.24
CA ALA A 451 -14.06 -8.70 -22.06
C ALA A 451 -12.72 -9.34 -21.67
N LEU A 452 -11.68 -8.53 -21.44
CA LEU A 452 -10.39 -9.02 -20.92
C LEU A 452 -10.58 -9.73 -19.58
N PHE A 453 -11.36 -9.17 -18.64
CA PHE A 453 -11.56 -9.78 -17.32
C PHE A 453 -12.29 -11.11 -17.40
N LYS A 454 -13.29 -11.20 -18.29
CA LYS A 454 -14.12 -12.41 -18.43
C LYS A 454 -13.43 -13.49 -19.27
N GLY A 455 -12.51 -13.11 -20.15
CA GLY A 455 -11.67 -14.03 -20.90
C GLY A 455 -10.40 -14.46 -20.16
N ALA A 456 -9.93 -13.70 -19.18
CA ALA A 456 -8.68 -13.97 -18.49
C ALA A 456 -8.69 -15.31 -17.72
N GLU A 457 -7.52 -15.95 -17.70
CA GLU A 457 -7.27 -17.21 -16.99
C GLU A 457 -6.41 -16.96 -15.76
N ARG A 458 -6.82 -17.54 -14.62
CA ARG A 458 -6.01 -17.50 -13.41
C ARG A 458 -4.69 -18.25 -13.65
N LEU A 459 -3.58 -17.65 -13.21
CA LEU A 459 -2.25 -18.25 -13.38
C LEU A 459 -2.18 -19.65 -12.74
N PRO A 460 -1.88 -20.71 -13.51
CA PRO A 460 -1.73 -22.05 -12.97
C PRO A 460 -0.40 -22.11 -12.21
N ASN A 461 -0.45 -22.48 -10.92
CA ASN A 461 0.70 -22.79 -10.06
C ASN A 461 1.34 -21.66 -9.26
N ASP A 462 0.75 -20.48 -9.20
CA ASP A 462 1.22 -19.45 -8.28
C ASP A 462 0.26 -19.35 -7.09
N ARG A 463 0.57 -20.09 -6.01
CA ARG A 463 -0.20 -20.01 -4.74
C ARG A 463 -0.09 -18.63 -4.11
N ASP A 464 0.89 -17.83 -4.54
CA ASP A 464 1.22 -16.51 -4.02
C ASP A 464 0.77 -15.38 -4.97
N ALA A 465 0.39 -15.66 -6.22
CA ALA A 465 -0.25 -14.66 -7.10
C ALA A 465 -1.73 -14.51 -6.73
N GLY A 466 -1.96 -13.64 -5.76
CA GLY A 466 -3.27 -13.12 -5.42
C GLY A 466 -3.83 -12.21 -6.51
N TYR A 467 -5.02 -11.69 -6.25
CA TYR A 467 -5.69 -10.75 -7.15
C TYR A 467 -4.90 -9.43 -7.30
N THR A 468 -4.21 -8.99 -6.25
CA THR A 468 -3.32 -7.81 -6.29
C THR A 468 -2.02 -8.05 -7.05
N ASP A 469 -1.73 -9.30 -7.41
CA ASP A 469 -0.53 -9.64 -8.17
C ASP A 469 -0.81 -9.74 -9.67
N SER A 470 -1.97 -10.30 -10.05
CA SER A 470 -2.29 -10.65 -11.43
C SER A 470 -3.62 -10.10 -11.97
N GLY A 471 -4.38 -9.38 -11.14
CA GLY A 471 -5.70 -8.89 -11.49
C GLY A 471 -6.67 -10.02 -11.81
N ALA A 472 -7.36 -9.92 -12.95
CA ALA A 472 -8.22 -10.98 -13.46
C ALA A 472 -7.44 -12.20 -14.01
N GLY A 473 -6.12 -12.10 -14.17
CA GLY A 473 -5.25 -13.16 -14.66
C GLY A 473 -4.64 -12.90 -16.04
N LEU A 474 -4.09 -13.96 -16.63
CA LEU A 474 -3.48 -13.94 -17.96
C LEU A 474 -4.56 -13.78 -19.03
N ILE A 475 -4.43 -12.79 -19.91
CA ILE A 475 -5.43 -12.55 -20.95
C ILE A 475 -5.55 -13.73 -21.92
N ASN A 476 -6.77 -14.00 -22.37
CA ASN A 476 -7.04 -14.93 -23.47
C ASN A 476 -7.99 -14.24 -24.47
N VAL A 477 -7.46 -13.95 -25.66
CA VAL A 477 -8.13 -13.20 -26.73
C VAL A 477 -9.31 -14.00 -27.29
N SER A 478 -9.13 -15.31 -27.54
CA SER A 478 -10.21 -16.17 -28.03
C SER A 478 -11.37 -16.24 -27.03
N ALA A 479 -11.07 -16.47 -25.74
CA ALA A 479 -12.10 -16.53 -24.70
C ALA A 479 -12.81 -15.18 -24.52
N SER A 480 -12.09 -14.07 -24.66
CA SER A 480 -12.67 -12.72 -24.63
C SER A 480 -13.64 -12.48 -25.80
N LEU A 481 -13.29 -12.96 -27.01
CA LEU A 481 -14.17 -12.90 -28.18
C LEU A 481 -15.41 -13.79 -27.99
N ASP A 482 -15.25 -15.01 -27.49
CA ASP A 482 -16.37 -15.91 -27.18
C ASP A 482 -17.36 -15.27 -26.19
N PHE A 483 -16.82 -14.57 -25.17
CA PHE A 483 -17.64 -13.78 -24.25
C PHE A 483 -18.38 -12.66 -24.96
N LEU A 484 -17.72 -11.89 -25.82
CA LEU A 484 -18.35 -10.81 -26.59
C LEU A 484 -19.43 -11.33 -27.55
N ASP A 485 -19.20 -12.47 -28.20
CA ASP A 485 -20.18 -13.17 -29.06
C ASP A 485 -21.43 -13.56 -28.27
N LEU A 486 -21.25 -14.12 -27.07
CA LEU A 486 -22.35 -14.44 -26.16
C LEU A 486 -23.14 -13.18 -25.79
N ILE A 487 -22.47 -12.11 -25.37
CA ILE A 487 -23.12 -10.85 -25.00
C ILE A 487 -23.87 -10.26 -26.19
N ASN A 488 -23.27 -10.20 -27.37
CA ASN A 488 -23.88 -9.67 -28.58
C ASN A 488 -25.12 -10.49 -29.03
N SER A 489 -25.14 -11.80 -28.75
CA SER A 489 -26.31 -12.65 -29.03
C SER A 489 -27.48 -12.41 -28.07
N THR A 490 -27.19 -12.00 -26.83
CA THR A 490 -28.18 -11.83 -25.74
C THR A 490 -28.66 -10.39 -25.58
N ASN A 491 -27.83 -9.41 -25.92
CA ASN A 491 -28.10 -8.00 -25.73
C ASN A 491 -28.19 -7.28 -27.08
N SER A 492 -29.16 -6.37 -27.22
CA SER A 492 -29.26 -5.50 -28.40
C SER A 492 -28.12 -4.47 -28.52
N ASP A 493 -27.39 -4.27 -27.43
CA ASP A 493 -26.24 -3.37 -27.33
C ASP A 493 -25.16 -4.07 -26.50
N ILE A 494 -24.02 -4.37 -27.14
CA ILE A 494 -22.90 -5.09 -26.52
C ILE A 494 -22.33 -4.35 -25.30
N ASN A 495 -22.49 -3.03 -25.26
CA ASN A 495 -22.02 -2.20 -24.15
C ASN A 495 -22.95 -2.22 -22.94
N ASN A 496 -24.08 -2.94 -22.99
CA ASN A 496 -25.00 -3.11 -21.86
C ASN A 496 -24.53 -4.17 -20.87
N ILE A 497 -23.29 -4.02 -20.40
CA ILE A 497 -22.65 -4.90 -19.43
C ILE A 497 -22.03 -4.07 -18.31
N THR A 498 -21.89 -4.69 -17.15
CA THR A 498 -21.33 -4.06 -15.94
C THR A 498 -20.66 -5.16 -15.12
N THR A 499 -19.55 -4.85 -14.46
CA THR A 499 -18.84 -5.80 -13.59
C THR A 499 -18.19 -5.08 -12.40
N THR A 500 -17.68 -5.84 -11.44
CA THR A 500 -16.77 -5.32 -10.40
C THR A 500 -15.36 -5.87 -10.49
N SER A 501 -14.43 -5.09 -9.95
CA SER A 501 -13.05 -5.50 -9.69
C SER A 501 -12.66 -5.05 -8.27
N PRO A 502 -12.36 -5.97 -7.33
CA PRO A 502 -12.44 -7.43 -7.45
C PRO A 502 -13.88 -7.98 -7.55
N SER A 503 -13.97 -9.27 -7.90
CA SER A 503 -15.22 -10.06 -7.90
C SER A 503 -15.38 -10.92 -6.64
N PHE A 504 -14.42 -10.87 -5.71
CA PHE A 504 -14.48 -11.57 -4.42
C PHE A 504 -13.92 -10.69 -3.30
N LEU A 505 -14.38 -10.92 -2.06
CA LEU A 505 -13.90 -10.30 -0.84
C LEU A 505 -13.90 -11.34 0.30
N PRO A 506 -13.04 -11.20 1.31
CA PRO A 506 -11.88 -10.30 1.37
C PRO A 506 -10.79 -10.70 0.35
N ILE A 507 -9.83 -9.81 0.10
CA ILE A 507 -8.76 -10.01 -0.90
C ILE A 507 -7.47 -10.37 -0.19
N GLU A 508 -6.91 -11.53 -0.53
CA GLU A 508 -5.56 -11.93 -0.09
C GLU A 508 -4.47 -11.10 -0.83
N PRO A 509 -3.33 -10.78 -0.16
CA PRO A 509 -3.00 -11.16 1.21
C PRO A 509 -3.80 -10.40 2.28
N PHE A 510 -4.46 -9.29 1.92
CA PHE A 510 -5.16 -8.33 2.75
C PHE A 510 -6.50 -8.81 3.39
N ASP A 511 -6.63 -10.06 3.84
CA ASP A 511 -7.72 -10.52 4.71
C ASP A 511 -7.35 -10.60 6.21
N LEU A 512 -7.89 -9.69 7.03
CA LEU A 512 -7.78 -9.73 8.50
C LEU A 512 -9.12 -10.01 9.19
N LEU A 513 -10.15 -10.46 8.47
CA LEU A 513 -11.48 -10.69 9.03
C LEU A 513 -11.61 -12.10 9.62
N SER A 514 -11.18 -12.27 10.86
CA SER A 514 -11.19 -13.58 11.53
C SER A 514 -12.04 -13.62 12.80
N PHE A 515 -12.09 -12.54 13.58
CA PHE A 515 -12.59 -12.54 14.95
C PHE A 515 -13.71 -11.52 15.20
N PRO A 516 -14.60 -11.77 16.19
CA PRO A 516 -15.62 -10.80 16.60
C PRO A 516 -15.03 -9.44 16.97
N GLY A 517 -15.53 -8.38 16.34
CA GLY A 517 -15.02 -7.02 16.47
C GLY A 517 -14.15 -6.58 15.28
N ASP A 518 -13.64 -7.51 14.47
CA ASP A 518 -12.82 -7.18 13.30
C ASP A 518 -13.63 -6.41 12.27
N ILE A 519 -13.00 -5.40 11.68
CA ILE A 519 -13.61 -4.51 10.70
C ILE A 519 -12.59 -4.23 9.60
N GLN A 520 -13.01 -4.38 8.35
CA GLN A 520 -12.17 -4.08 7.20
C GLN A 520 -12.95 -3.37 6.10
N GLU A 521 -12.26 -2.47 5.41
CA GLU A 521 -12.80 -1.64 4.34
C GLU A 521 -12.11 -1.98 3.00
N PHE A 522 -12.92 -2.18 1.96
CA PHE A 522 -12.46 -2.56 0.63
C PHE A 522 -12.94 -1.57 -0.43
N ASN A 523 -12.00 -0.90 -1.10
CA ASN A 523 -12.30 -0.01 -2.22
C ASN A 523 -12.41 -0.82 -3.52
N ILE A 524 -13.65 -1.02 -3.98
CA ILE A 524 -13.96 -1.77 -5.19
C ILE A 524 -14.14 -0.83 -6.40
N SER A 525 -13.81 -1.32 -7.58
CA SER A 525 -14.13 -0.69 -8.86
C SER A 525 -15.42 -1.27 -9.43
N VAL A 526 -16.34 -0.41 -9.83
CA VAL A 526 -17.54 -0.77 -10.61
C VAL A 526 -17.36 -0.22 -12.01
N ILE A 527 -17.35 -1.12 -13.00
CA ILE A 527 -17.11 -0.81 -14.41
C ILE A 527 -18.41 -1.01 -15.17
N SER A 528 -18.82 0.00 -15.93
CA SER A 528 -20.01 -0.04 -16.77
C SER A 528 -19.68 0.28 -18.22
N GLY A 529 -20.13 -0.56 -19.15
CA GLY A 529 -19.96 -0.34 -20.59
C GLY A 529 -20.72 0.87 -21.14
N ARG A 530 -21.74 1.37 -20.44
CA ARG A 530 -22.65 2.43 -20.91
C ARG A 530 -23.24 3.26 -19.78
N GLN A 531 -24.03 4.28 -20.14
CA GLN A 531 -24.85 4.99 -19.17
C GLN A 531 -25.87 4.05 -18.51
N ASN A 532 -25.92 4.07 -17.18
CA ASN A 532 -26.81 3.29 -16.34
C ASN A 532 -26.78 3.77 -14.89
N THR A 533 -27.62 3.18 -14.05
CA THR A 533 -27.56 3.35 -12.61
C THR A 533 -27.41 1.98 -11.99
N VAL A 534 -26.24 1.74 -11.39
CA VAL A 534 -25.87 0.46 -10.79
C VAL A 534 -26.10 0.56 -9.29
N ASN A 535 -26.89 -0.35 -8.73
CA ASN A 535 -27.14 -0.41 -7.30
C ASN A 535 -26.45 -1.61 -6.68
N LEU A 536 -25.79 -1.38 -5.54
CA LEU A 536 -25.14 -2.43 -4.75
C LEU A 536 -26.08 -2.79 -3.59
N ALA A 537 -26.62 -4.00 -3.66
CA ALA A 537 -27.53 -4.54 -2.65
C ALA A 537 -26.73 -5.33 -1.61
N LEU A 538 -26.59 -4.76 -0.41
CA LEU A 538 -25.97 -5.43 0.73
C LEU A 538 -26.98 -6.38 1.39
N PRO A 539 -26.70 -7.69 1.49
CA PRO A 539 -27.59 -8.64 2.17
C PRO A 539 -27.50 -8.48 3.70
N THR A 540 -28.53 -8.92 4.42
CA THR A 540 -28.45 -9.11 5.86
C THR A 540 -27.89 -10.49 6.16
N ILE A 541 -26.79 -10.56 6.91
CA ILE A 541 -26.08 -11.79 7.23
C ILE A 541 -25.90 -11.88 8.75
N ASP A 542 -26.21 -13.04 9.32
CA ASP A 542 -26.08 -13.27 10.76
C ASP A 542 -24.62 -13.11 11.23
N GLY A 543 -24.40 -12.25 12.21
CA GLY A 543 -23.08 -11.95 12.78
C GLY A 543 -22.18 -11.05 11.93
N ILE A 544 -22.64 -10.55 10.78
CA ILE A 544 -21.85 -9.70 9.88
C ILE A 544 -22.54 -8.35 9.69
N SER A 545 -21.78 -7.26 9.86
CA SER A 545 -22.20 -5.90 9.51
C SER A 545 -21.62 -5.51 8.17
N LEU A 546 -22.45 -4.89 7.33
CA LEU A 546 -22.07 -4.39 6.01
C LEU A 546 -22.46 -2.92 5.89
N SER A 547 -21.54 -2.08 5.43
CA SER A 547 -21.85 -0.71 5.02
C SER A 547 -21.09 -0.34 3.75
N GLN A 548 -21.54 0.70 3.06
CA GLN A 548 -20.94 1.19 1.82
C GLN A 548 -21.06 2.71 1.73
N ASP A 549 -20.21 3.36 0.93
CA ASP A 549 -20.26 4.82 0.74
C ASP A 549 -21.56 5.28 0.09
N THR A 550 -21.95 4.58 -0.98
CA THR A 550 -23.18 4.87 -1.72
C THR A 550 -23.88 3.59 -2.16
N SER A 551 -25.20 3.57 -2.07
CA SER A 551 -26.00 2.44 -2.58
C SER A 551 -26.24 2.48 -4.08
N SER A 552 -26.00 3.62 -4.72
CA SER A 552 -26.29 3.83 -6.13
C SER A 552 -25.19 4.62 -6.82
N LEU A 553 -24.71 4.07 -7.93
CA LEU A 553 -23.67 4.65 -8.79
C LEU A 553 -24.29 5.04 -10.12
N VAL A 554 -24.40 6.35 -10.36
CA VAL A 554 -24.97 6.89 -11.60
C VAL A 554 -23.89 7.11 -12.63
N PHE A 555 -23.96 6.38 -13.74
CA PHE A 555 -23.08 6.53 -14.90
C PHE A 555 -23.80 7.31 -16.00
N THR A 556 -23.22 8.44 -16.43
CA THR A 556 -23.76 9.26 -17.53
C THR A 556 -23.29 8.77 -18.91
N ARG A 557 -22.42 7.77 -18.94
CA ARG A 557 -21.75 7.15 -20.10
C ARG A 557 -21.05 5.87 -19.61
N GLY A 558 -20.42 5.11 -20.51
CA GLY A 558 -19.49 4.06 -20.07
C GLY A 558 -18.42 4.65 -19.16
N GLY A 559 -18.09 3.97 -18.07
CA GLY A 559 -17.38 4.57 -16.95
C GLY A 559 -16.85 3.56 -15.94
N VAL A 560 -15.87 3.99 -15.15
CA VAL A 560 -15.44 3.29 -13.92
C VAL A 560 -15.71 4.21 -12.74
N LYS A 561 -16.20 3.65 -11.63
CA LYS A 561 -16.40 4.37 -10.36
C LYS A 561 -15.97 3.50 -9.19
N PHE A 562 -15.48 4.14 -8.14
CA PHE A 562 -15.16 3.45 -6.88
C PHE A 562 -16.35 3.46 -5.93
N ASN A 563 -16.40 2.45 -5.07
CA ASN A 563 -17.26 2.41 -3.90
C ASN A 563 -16.53 1.67 -2.79
N SER A 564 -16.56 2.20 -1.58
CA SER A 564 -16.05 1.48 -0.42
C SER A 564 -17.11 0.50 0.10
N ILE A 565 -16.68 -0.72 0.41
CA ILE A 565 -17.48 -1.73 1.13
C ILE A 565 -16.75 -2.05 2.43
N LYS A 566 -17.42 -1.78 3.55
CA LYS A 566 -16.94 -2.11 4.88
C LYS A 566 -17.65 -3.35 5.39
N ILE A 567 -16.86 -4.35 5.78
CA ILE A 567 -17.29 -5.62 6.33
C ILE A 567 -16.82 -5.67 7.78
N GLY A 568 -17.73 -5.92 8.71
CA GLY A 568 -17.40 -6.11 10.12
C GLY A 568 -17.95 -7.43 10.65
N ILE A 569 -17.18 -8.11 11.49
CA ILE A 569 -17.67 -9.24 12.28
C ILE A 569 -18.26 -8.65 13.57
N ASN A 570 -19.55 -8.85 13.79
CA ASN A 570 -20.21 -8.31 14.98
C ASN A 570 -19.59 -8.93 16.25
N LYS A 571 -19.57 -8.18 17.35
CA LYS A 571 -18.95 -8.63 18.61
C LYS A 571 -19.59 -9.90 19.18
N ASP A 572 -20.86 -10.13 18.90
CA ASP A 572 -21.67 -11.29 19.29
C ASP A 572 -21.71 -12.41 18.22
N ALA A 573 -20.89 -12.29 17.16
CA ALA A 573 -20.90 -13.24 16.05
C ALA A 573 -20.47 -14.65 16.48
N LYS A 574 -21.26 -15.65 16.09
CA LYS A 574 -20.96 -17.06 16.35
C LYS A 574 -19.96 -17.61 15.32
N PRO A 575 -19.01 -18.46 15.74
CA PRO A 575 -18.07 -19.11 14.84
C PRO A 575 -18.73 -19.81 13.66
N GLY A 576 -18.02 -19.82 12.53
CA GLY A 576 -18.40 -20.54 11.33
C GLY A 576 -18.33 -19.69 10.06
N LEU A 577 -18.32 -20.40 8.92
CA LEU A 577 -18.22 -19.81 7.59
C LEU A 577 -19.52 -19.09 7.19
N ARG A 578 -19.39 -17.87 6.68
CA ARG A 578 -20.44 -17.08 6.03
C ARG A 578 -20.06 -16.87 4.56
N ASN A 579 -20.83 -17.47 3.66
CA ASN A 579 -20.72 -17.25 2.22
C ASN A 579 -21.96 -16.52 1.72
N PHE A 580 -21.78 -15.39 1.05
CA PHE A 580 -22.88 -14.61 0.51
C PHE A 580 -22.44 -13.77 -0.70
N PHE A 581 -23.41 -13.17 -1.38
CA PHE A 581 -23.16 -12.31 -2.54
C PHE A 581 -23.61 -10.89 -2.25
N ILE A 582 -22.79 -9.92 -2.67
CA ILE A 582 -23.23 -8.53 -2.85
C ILE A 582 -23.62 -8.38 -4.32
N ASN A 583 -24.91 -8.14 -4.56
CA ASN A 583 -25.46 -8.11 -5.91
C ASN A 583 -25.34 -6.70 -6.51
N LEU A 584 -24.83 -6.65 -7.74
CA LEU A 584 -24.91 -5.46 -8.58
C LEU A 584 -26.16 -5.56 -9.42
N THR A 585 -27.05 -4.58 -9.29
CA THR A 585 -28.33 -4.58 -9.97
C THR A 585 -28.54 -3.35 -10.82
N ILE A 586 -29.17 -3.55 -11.99
CA ILE A 586 -29.68 -2.48 -12.85
C ILE A 586 -31.15 -2.74 -13.05
N ASN A 587 -32.00 -1.78 -12.69
CA ASN A 587 -33.47 -1.92 -12.76
C ASN A 587 -34.02 -3.18 -12.03
N GLY A 588 -33.35 -3.61 -10.96
CA GLY A 588 -33.71 -4.81 -10.19
C GLY A 588 -33.18 -6.13 -10.75
N GLU A 589 -32.55 -6.14 -11.93
CA GLU A 589 -31.92 -7.32 -12.50
C GLU A 589 -30.45 -7.42 -12.05
N VAL A 590 -30.02 -8.59 -11.58
CA VAL A 590 -28.62 -8.84 -11.19
C VAL A 590 -27.76 -8.91 -12.44
N LYS A 591 -26.72 -8.07 -12.50
CA LYS A 591 -25.76 -8.00 -13.61
C LYS A 591 -24.41 -8.59 -13.28
N ASP A 592 -23.99 -8.49 -12.02
CA ASP A 592 -22.78 -9.12 -11.50
C ASP A 592 -22.92 -9.34 -9.99
N GLN A 593 -22.01 -10.12 -9.42
CA GLN A 593 -22.00 -10.43 -7.99
C GLN A 593 -20.57 -10.42 -7.45
N ILE A 594 -20.40 -9.84 -6.26
CA ILE A 594 -19.18 -9.97 -5.48
C ILE A 594 -19.38 -11.14 -4.52
N ASN A 595 -18.53 -12.17 -4.62
CA ASN A 595 -18.54 -13.29 -3.70
C ASN A 595 -17.84 -12.92 -2.39
N VAL A 596 -18.53 -13.06 -1.25
CA VAL A 596 -17.97 -12.75 0.06
C VAL A 596 -17.90 -14.02 0.91
N SER A 597 -16.72 -14.33 1.44
CA SER A 597 -16.47 -15.49 2.30
C SER A 597 -15.73 -15.07 3.57
N VAL A 598 -16.42 -15.06 4.70
CA VAL A 598 -15.83 -14.72 6.02
C VAL A 598 -15.93 -15.92 6.95
N ASN A 599 -14.81 -16.37 7.50
CA ASN A 599 -14.77 -17.48 8.45
C ASN A 599 -14.57 -16.96 9.88
N VAL A 600 -15.66 -16.79 10.61
CA VAL A 600 -15.61 -16.29 11.99
C VAL A 600 -15.01 -17.37 12.91
N LYS A 601 -13.97 -17.00 13.66
CA LYS A 601 -13.31 -17.78 14.70
C LYS A 601 -13.44 -17.07 16.04
N LEU A 602 -13.27 -17.79 17.15
CA LEU A 602 -13.04 -17.13 18.45
C LEU A 602 -11.55 -17.08 18.69
N PRO A 603 -11.01 -15.92 19.12
CA PRO A 603 -9.62 -15.85 19.47
C PRO A 603 -9.37 -16.63 20.76
N GLU A 604 -8.22 -17.28 20.81
CA GLU A 604 -7.69 -17.89 22.03
C GLU A 604 -7.16 -16.83 22.97
N HIS A 605 -6.47 -15.82 22.41
CA HIS A 605 -5.98 -14.66 23.13
C HIS A 605 -6.28 -13.36 22.40
N ARG A 606 -6.37 -12.27 23.15
CA ARG A 606 -6.58 -10.91 22.65
C ARG A 606 -5.40 -10.03 23.00
N ILE A 607 -4.88 -9.34 21.99
CA ILE A 607 -3.79 -8.37 22.13
C ILE A 607 -4.33 -6.97 21.82
N LEU A 608 -4.06 -6.02 22.71
CA LEU A 608 -4.23 -4.60 22.41
C LEU A 608 -2.92 -4.03 21.89
N MET A 609 -2.90 -3.55 20.66
CA MET A 609 -1.78 -2.74 20.16
C MET A 609 -2.02 -1.28 20.51
N GLU A 610 -1.26 -0.78 21.48
CA GLU A 610 -1.30 0.63 21.87
C GLU A 610 -0.58 1.46 20.80
N SER A 611 -1.33 2.34 20.14
CA SER A 611 -0.82 3.18 19.04
C SER A 611 -0.92 4.68 19.32
N PHE A 612 -1.59 5.08 20.39
CA PHE A 612 -1.89 6.49 20.66
C PHE A 612 -0.68 7.24 21.23
N HIS A 613 0.05 6.63 22.17
CA HIS A 613 1.24 7.26 22.75
C HIS A 613 2.48 7.04 21.89
N GLY A 614 2.48 5.99 21.08
CA GLY A 614 3.60 5.58 20.23
C GLY A 614 4.02 6.60 19.17
N LEU A 615 5.29 6.53 18.73
CA LEU A 615 5.79 7.14 17.50
C LEU A 615 5.09 6.55 16.27
N ASN A 616 3.85 6.94 16.04
CA ASN A 616 3.19 6.73 14.76
C ASN A 616 3.60 7.84 13.78
N ASP A 617 4.89 8.19 13.81
CA ASP A 617 5.53 8.98 12.77
C ASP A 617 5.26 8.23 11.46
N TRP A 618 4.26 8.74 10.70
CA TRP A 618 4.05 8.70 9.24
C TRP A 618 2.63 8.37 8.75
N MET A 619 1.61 8.25 9.62
CA MET A 619 0.28 7.78 9.19
C MET A 619 -0.79 8.87 8.91
N GLU A 620 -0.50 10.16 9.07
CA GLU A 620 -1.40 11.24 8.59
C GLU A 620 -1.37 11.32 7.05
N GLY A 621 -2.11 10.41 6.42
CA GLY A 621 -2.20 10.30 4.96
C GLY A 621 -2.45 8.88 4.47
N ILE A 622 -2.45 7.90 5.37
CA ILE A 622 -2.51 6.49 5.01
C ILE A 622 -3.84 5.89 5.45
N THR A 623 -4.90 6.19 4.71
CA THR A 623 -6.04 5.28 4.60
C THR A 623 -5.73 4.11 3.65
N THR A 624 -4.48 3.94 3.22
CA THR A 624 -4.08 2.95 2.19
C THR A 624 -2.74 2.24 2.46
N PHE A 625 -2.67 1.48 3.57
CA PHE A 625 -1.99 0.18 3.68
C PHE A 625 -0.49 -0.05 3.25
N PRO A 626 0.49 0.87 3.22
CA PRO A 626 1.85 0.51 2.83
C PRO A 626 2.65 0.21 4.09
N GLN A 627 2.41 -0.95 4.72
CA GLN A 627 3.41 -1.71 5.50
C GLN A 627 3.02 -3.20 5.41
N ILE A 628 3.24 -3.82 4.25
CA ILE A 628 2.96 -5.25 4.01
C ILE A 628 3.58 -6.12 5.10
N GLY A 629 4.79 -5.81 5.59
CA GLY A 629 5.39 -6.56 6.69
C GLY A 629 4.57 -6.49 7.99
N PHE A 630 3.97 -5.35 8.32
CA PHE A 630 3.04 -5.25 9.44
C PHE A 630 1.81 -6.12 9.20
N TYR A 631 1.26 -6.05 7.99
CA TYR A 631 0.12 -6.87 7.59
C TYR A 631 0.44 -8.38 7.70
N GLU A 632 1.59 -8.81 7.21
CA GLU A 632 2.08 -10.19 7.30
C GLU A 632 2.28 -10.63 8.75
N ALA A 633 2.85 -9.76 9.59
CA ALA A 633 2.95 -10.01 11.03
C ALA A 633 1.56 -10.15 11.67
N MET A 634 0.60 -9.29 11.32
CA MET A 634 -0.78 -9.42 11.83
C MET A 634 -1.42 -10.73 11.36
N LYS A 635 -1.22 -11.12 10.10
CA LYS A 635 -1.70 -12.38 9.55
C LYS A 635 -1.10 -13.58 10.28
N ASP A 636 0.20 -13.53 10.58
CA ASP A 636 0.88 -14.58 11.35
C ASP A 636 0.32 -14.67 12.77
N ILE A 637 0.10 -13.54 13.46
CA ILE A 637 -0.57 -13.49 14.77
C ILE A 637 -1.97 -14.11 14.69
N GLN A 638 -2.79 -13.73 13.71
CA GLN A 638 -4.12 -14.33 13.53
C GLN A 638 -4.04 -15.84 13.21
N SER A 639 -2.97 -16.30 12.55
CA SER A 639 -2.76 -17.72 12.26
C SER A 639 -2.53 -18.56 13.52
N PHE A 640 -2.02 -17.96 14.60
CA PHE A 640 -1.92 -18.54 15.94
C PHE A 640 -3.23 -18.43 16.75
N ASN A 641 -4.35 -18.09 16.10
CA ASN A 641 -5.65 -17.88 16.72
C ASN A 641 -5.69 -16.71 17.74
N ILE A 642 -4.84 -15.71 17.55
CA ILE A 642 -4.76 -14.52 18.41
C ILE A 642 -5.43 -13.34 17.70
N SER A 643 -6.39 -12.70 18.37
CA SER A 643 -6.99 -11.44 17.89
C SER A 643 -6.11 -10.28 18.31
N ILE A 644 -5.93 -9.32 17.41
CA ILE A 644 -5.19 -8.10 17.69
C ILE A 644 -6.06 -6.87 17.40
N ASP A 645 -6.33 -6.07 18.43
CA ASP A 645 -6.95 -4.76 18.28
C ASP A 645 -5.85 -3.74 17.96
N TYR A 646 -5.78 -3.35 16.69
CA TYR A 646 -4.88 -2.34 16.16
C TYR A 646 -5.57 -1.01 15.87
N GLY A 647 -6.74 -0.75 16.49
CA GLY A 647 -7.49 0.49 16.33
C GLY A 647 -6.60 1.74 16.41
N MET A 648 -6.44 2.42 15.28
CA MET A 648 -5.63 3.62 15.15
C MET A 648 -6.29 4.78 15.91
N GLU A 649 -5.71 5.16 17.03
CA GLU A 649 -6.21 6.28 17.83
C GLU A 649 -5.38 7.53 17.52
N TYR A 650 -6.00 8.48 16.81
CA TYR A 650 -5.34 9.71 16.41
C TYR A 650 -5.22 10.72 17.55
N TRP A 651 -4.12 11.47 17.48
CA TRP A 651 -3.79 12.54 18.39
C TRP A 651 -4.74 13.72 18.17
N LYS A 652 -5.22 14.33 19.24
CA LYS A 652 -5.88 15.64 19.15
C LYS A 652 -4.90 16.73 19.55
N ARG A 653 -4.80 17.77 18.73
CA ARG A 653 -3.98 18.96 19.02
C ARG A 653 -4.40 19.55 20.38
N GLY A 654 -3.45 19.63 21.31
CA GLY A 654 -3.70 20.05 22.70
C GLY A 654 -3.83 18.90 23.69
N TYR A 655 -3.14 17.76 23.47
CA TYR A 655 -3.12 16.67 24.42
C TYR A 655 -2.50 17.13 25.76
N ASP A 656 -3.24 16.99 26.86
CA ASP A 656 -2.80 17.25 28.22
C ASP A 656 -2.99 15.97 29.02
N LYS A 657 -1.88 15.34 29.42
CA LYS A 657 -1.85 14.08 30.18
C LYS A 657 -2.57 14.17 31.53
N ASP A 658 -2.77 15.36 32.07
CA ASP A 658 -3.38 15.58 33.37
C ASP A 658 -4.89 15.91 33.25
N VAL A 659 -5.39 16.14 32.02
CA VAL A 659 -6.77 16.60 31.76
C VAL A 659 -7.54 15.72 30.78
N ASN A 660 -6.88 15.12 29.79
CA ASN A 660 -7.54 14.30 28.79
C ASN A 660 -7.79 12.90 29.33
N ASN A 661 -9.00 12.37 29.09
CA ASN A 661 -9.40 11.05 29.54
C ASN A 661 -8.41 9.99 29.04
N SER A 662 -7.96 9.13 29.97
CA SER A 662 -7.15 7.94 29.71
C SER A 662 -7.82 7.05 28.66
N ILE A 663 -7.06 6.68 27.62
CA ILE A 663 -7.48 5.69 26.62
C ILE A 663 -7.21 4.26 27.09
N LEU A 664 -6.26 4.08 28.00
CA LEU A 664 -5.93 2.83 28.68
C LEU A 664 -6.61 2.74 30.04
N THR A 665 -7.94 2.67 30.02
CA THR A 665 -8.73 2.43 31.23
C THR A 665 -8.50 1.00 31.72
N GLY A 666 -8.51 0.75 33.04
CA GLY A 666 -8.41 -0.63 33.56
C GLY A 666 -9.52 -1.56 33.05
N GLU A 667 -10.64 -0.98 32.65
CA GLU A 667 -11.76 -1.63 31.98
C GLU A 667 -11.39 -2.14 30.58
N ARG A 668 -10.84 -1.27 29.72
CA ARG A 668 -10.34 -1.67 28.40
C ARG A 668 -9.24 -2.71 28.52
N LEU A 669 -8.26 -2.47 29.39
CA LEU A 669 -7.13 -3.40 29.59
C LEU A 669 -7.58 -4.79 30.02
N SER A 670 -8.66 -4.90 30.80
CA SER A 670 -9.18 -6.19 31.26
C SER A 670 -9.77 -7.10 30.18
N GLN A 671 -9.87 -6.64 28.94
CA GLN A 671 -10.34 -7.45 27.80
C GLN A 671 -9.21 -8.13 27.02
N TYR A 672 -7.97 -7.81 27.35
CA TYR A 672 -6.79 -8.23 26.62
C TYR A 672 -5.92 -9.10 27.52
N ASP A 673 -5.37 -10.15 26.94
CA ASP A 673 -4.43 -11.07 27.60
C ASP A 673 -3.00 -10.51 27.52
N ALA A 674 -2.72 -9.70 26.49
CA ALA A 674 -1.48 -8.94 26.38
C ALA A 674 -1.71 -7.54 25.81
N ILE A 675 -0.80 -6.64 26.17
CA ILE A 675 -0.71 -5.30 25.58
C ILE A 675 0.61 -5.22 24.82
N LEU A 676 0.54 -4.89 23.54
CA LEU A 676 1.69 -4.54 22.72
C LEU A 676 1.92 -3.03 22.81
N LEU A 677 3.05 -2.65 23.41
CA LEU A 677 3.50 -1.28 23.58
C LEU A 677 4.62 -0.94 22.59
N GLN A 678 4.62 0.30 22.13
CA GLN A 678 5.69 0.86 21.30
C GLN A 678 6.37 2.02 22.02
N ASN A 679 7.47 2.53 21.46
CA ASN A 679 8.15 3.73 21.94
C ASN A 679 7.17 4.92 22.06
N PRO A 680 6.82 5.37 23.28
CA PRO A 680 5.80 6.38 23.52
C PRO A 680 6.40 7.79 23.37
N LEU A 681 6.09 8.47 22.26
CA LEU A 681 6.43 9.88 22.06
C LEU A 681 5.66 10.76 23.06
N LEU A 682 4.41 10.42 23.38
CA LEU A 682 3.68 11.06 24.47
C LEU A 682 3.95 10.38 25.80
N PRO A 683 4.07 11.15 26.89
CA PRO A 683 4.01 10.57 28.22
C PRO A 683 2.61 10.02 28.49
N TYR A 684 2.56 8.82 29.07
CA TYR A 684 1.34 8.29 29.68
C TYR A 684 0.94 9.17 30.88
N SER A 685 -0.37 9.35 31.06
CA SER A 685 -0.91 9.99 32.25
C SER A 685 -0.62 9.15 33.52
N PRO A 686 -0.59 9.76 34.71
CA PRO A 686 -0.48 9.01 35.96
C PRO A 686 -1.58 7.94 36.13
N CYS A 687 -2.78 8.20 35.59
CA CYS A 687 -3.88 7.25 35.62
C CYS A 687 -3.61 6.03 34.73
N GLU A 688 -3.09 6.24 33.52
CA GLU A 688 -2.73 5.15 32.59
C GLU A 688 -1.60 4.30 33.12
N ILE A 689 -0.56 4.94 33.68
CA ILE A 689 0.54 4.21 34.32
C ILE A 689 0.01 3.34 35.47
N ASN A 690 -0.89 3.87 36.30
CA ASN A 690 -1.50 3.11 37.38
C ASN A 690 -2.38 1.96 36.85
N ASN A 691 -3.13 2.17 35.78
CA ASN A 691 -3.95 1.13 35.16
C ASN A 691 -3.09 0.03 34.54
N LEU A 692 -2.03 0.38 33.80
CA LEU A 692 -1.07 -0.58 33.23
C LEU A 692 -0.34 -1.36 34.32
N LYS A 693 0.08 -0.68 35.39
CA LYS A 693 0.67 -1.34 36.56
C LYS A 693 -0.30 -2.32 37.19
N ASN A 694 -1.55 -1.91 37.45
CA ASN A 694 -2.54 -2.80 38.03
C ASN A 694 -2.87 -3.96 37.09
N TYR A 695 -2.94 -3.73 35.79
CA TYR A 695 -3.12 -4.79 34.80
C TYR A 695 -1.97 -5.81 34.89
N PHE A 696 -0.72 -5.35 34.87
CA PHE A 696 0.46 -6.19 34.98
C PHE A 696 0.53 -6.97 36.30
N MET A 697 0.27 -6.31 37.43
CA MET A 697 0.27 -6.93 38.76
C MET A 697 -0.87 -7.96 38.97
N ASN A 698 -1.83 -8.03 38.06
CA ASN A 698 -2.95 -8.99 38.09
C ASN A 698 -2.86 -9.98 36.92
N GLY A 699 -1.64 -10.33 36.49
CA GLY A 699 -1.39 -11.36 35.47
C GLY A 699 -1.43 -10.87 34.02
N GLY A 700 -1.70 -9.58 33.78
CA GLY A 700 -1.76 -9.04 32.42
C GLY A 700 -0.38 -8.97 31.77
N ASN A 701 -0.22 -9.53 30.56
CA ASN A 701 1.07 -9.59 29.90
C ASN A 701 1.39 -8.30 29.12
N ILE A 702 2.67 -7.94 29.04
CA ILE A 702 3.12 -6.75 28.30
C ILE A 702 4.25 -7.14 27.35
N PHE A 703 4.08 -6.83 26.07
CA PHE A 703 5.08 -6.98 25.03
C PHE A 703 5.50 -5.61 24.52
N PHE A 704 6.77 -5.27 24.59
CA PHE A 704 7.29 -3.97 24.18
C PHE A 704 8.18 -4.09 22.94
N LEU A 705 7.97 -3.19 21.98
CA LEU A 705 8.74 -3.06 20.76
C LEU A 705 9.34 -1.65 20.63
N GLY A 706 10.65 -1.57 20.73
CA GLY A 706 11.43 -0.34 20.60
C GLY A 706 11.60 0.09 19.15
N THR A 707 11.91 1.36 18.92
CA THR A 707 12.11 1.94 17.59
C THR A 707 13.41 2.76 17.52
N ARG A 708 13.83 3.18 16.33
CA ARG A 708 15.06 3.98 16.13
C ARG A 708 15.10 5.32 16.87
N TYR A 709 13.95 5.86 17.27
CA TYR A 709 13.80 7.22 17.80
C TYR A 709 13.83 7.27 19.32
N GLN A 710 14.58 6.35 19.93
CA GLN A 710 14.64 6.21 21.36
C GLN A 710 15.01 7.52 22.08
N GLU A 711 15.92 8.32 21.52
CA GLU A 711 16.33 9.60 22.12
C GLU A 711 15.16 10.55 22.36
N LEU A 712 14.07 10.45 21.57
CA LEU A 712 12.87 11.28 21.71
C LEU A 712 11.92 10.82 22.84
N CYS A 713 12.03 9.57 23.27
CA CYS A 713 11.05 8.92 24.14
C CYS A 713 11.67 8.18 25.33
N MET A 714 13.00 8.19 25.48
CA MET A 714 13.71 7.46 26.53
C MET A 714 13.18 7.79 27.93
N GLU A 715 12.95 9.07 28.22
CA GLU A 715 12.39 9.49 29.52
C GLU A 715 11.00 8.89 29.75
N ASN A 716 10.15 8.87 28.72
CA ASN A 716 8.81 8.29 28.80
C ASN A 716 8.87 6.76 28.98
N VAL A 717 9.73 6.06 28.23
CA VAL A 717 9.92 4.60 28.36
C VAL A 717 10.44 4.24 29.73
N ASN A 718 11.52 4.89 30.18
CA ASN A 718 12.13 4.59 31.48
C ASN A 718 11.20 4.96 32.64
N ALA A 719 10.42 6.05 32.51
CA ALA A 719 9.37 6.36 33.49
C ALA A 719 8.31 5.26 33.53
N LEU A 720 7.84 4.76 32.39
CA LEU A 720 6.87 3.66 32.34
C LEU A 720 7.46 2.39 32.98
N PHE A 721 8.62 1.92 32.52
CA PHE A 721 9.24 0.67 33.00
C PHE A 721 9.54 0.73 34.50
N THR A 722 10.03 1.87 34.99
CA THR A 722 10.25 2.08 36.43
C THR A 722 8.96 1.98 37.24
N ASN A 723 7.85 2.54 36.72
CA ASN A 723 6.58 2.48 37.42
C ASN A 723 5.94 1.08 37.38
N LEU A 724 6.11 0.35 36.27
CA LEU A 724 5.71 -1.04 36.14
C LEU A 724 6.52 -1.96 37.07
N GLY A 725 7.80 -1.64 37.30
CA GLY A 725 8.68 -2.43 38.16
C GLY A 725 9.31 -3.63 37.45
N VAL A 726 9.50 -3.56 36.13
CA VAL A 726 10.01 -4.66 35.29
C VAL A 726 11.54 -4.78 35.25
N ASP A 727 12.23 -4.15 36.22
CA ASP A 727 13.69 -4.10 36.39
C ASP A 727 14.53 -3.87 35.11
N THR A 728 13.93 -3.19 34.13
CA THR A 728 14.49 -2.93 32.80
C THR A 728 14.52 -1.44 32.56
N LEU A 729 15.63 -0.94 32.02
CA LEU A 729 15.75 0.43 31.53
C LEU A 729 16.33 0.41 30.12
N ILE A 730 15.94 1.40 29.32
CA ILE A 730 16.43 1.59 27.96
C ILE A 730 17.64 2.55 28.00
N ASN A 731 18.74 2.23 27.29
CA ASN A 731 19.98 3.00 27.33
C ASN A 731 20.03 4.09 26.26
N GLU A 732 20.61 5.26 26.53
CA GLU A 732 20.77 6.34 25.53
C GLU A 732 21.40 5.91 24.19
N GLU A 733 22.18 4.83 24.16
CA GLU A 733 22.86 4.35 22.96
C GLU A 733 21.96 3.48 22.04
N ASN A 734 21.85 3.90 20.78
CA ASN A 734 21.34 3.07 19.68
C ASN A 734 22.47 2.17 19.13
N ILE A 735 22.15 0.98 18.62
CA ILE A 735 23.16 -0.01 18.22
C ILE A 735 23.82 0.29 16.88
N LEU A 736 23.21 1.13 16.02
CA LEU A 736 23.84 1.45 14.73
C LEU A 736 24.71 2.72 14.73
N LEU A 737 25.95 2.50 14.28
CA LEU A 737 26.90 3.47 13.77
C LEU A 737 26.58 3.81 12.30
N SER A 738 26.51 5.11 12.00
CA SER A 738 26.61 5.79 10.69
C SER A 738 25.33 6.18 9.93
N ASN A 739 25.13 7.50 9.88
CA ASN A 739 24.64 8.34 8.78
C ASN A 739 23.27 8.01 8.15
N TYR A 740 22.19 8.23 8.90
CA TYR A 740 20.87 8.42 8.29
C TYR A 740 20.56 9.91 8.12
N VAL A 741 20.86 10.44 6.94
CA VAL A 741 20.29 11.71 6.45
C VAL A 741 19.80 11.47 5.01
N GLY A 742 18.66 10.79 4.84
CA GLY A 742 17.93 10.76 3.57
C GLY A 742 17.58 9.40 2.97
N ILE A 743 16.90 9.46 1.81
CA ILE A 743 16.41 8.35 0.99
C ILE A 743 17.62 7.61 0.36
N GLY A 744 17.74 6.30 0.58
CA GLY A 744 18.74 5.44 -0.06
C GLY A 744 19.88 4.94 0.84
N ALA A 745 19.73 4.95 2.16
CA ALA A 745 20.71 4.32 3.05
C ALA A 745 20.57 2.78 3.01
N ILE A 746 21.71 2.09 2.88
CA ILE A 746 21.78 0.63 2.99
C ILE A 746 21.90 0.31 4.48
N VAL A 747 20.85 -0.25 5.08
CA VAL A 747 20.95 -0.79 6.44
C VAL A 747 21.57 -2.18 6.35
N THR A 748 22.63 -2.41 7.12
CA THR A 748 23.22 -3.74 7.25
C THR A 748 22.55 -4.43 8.43
N SER A 749 21.74 -5.46 8.18
CA SER A 749 21.18 -6.27 9.25
C SER A 749 22.29 -7.02 9.98
N LEU A 750 22.24 -7.00 11.30
CA LEU A 750 23.18 -7.69 12.18
C LEU A 750 22.48 -8.88 12.83
N SER A 751 23.17 -10.01 12.98
CA SER A 751 22.60 -11.14 13.72
C SER A 751 22.75 -10.89 15.22
N ALA A 752 21.64 -10.63 15.89
CA ALA A 752 21.59 -10.71 17.35
C ALA A 752 21.73 -12.18 17.77
N LEU A 753 22.47 -12.42 18.85
CA LEU A 753 22.74 -13.75 19.36
C LEU A 753 21.80 -14.04 20.52
N PRO A 754 20.96 -15.09 20.45
CA PRO A 754 20.23 -15.56 21.61
C PRO A 754 21.20 -15.87 22.75
N VAL A 755 20.83 -15.49 23.97
CA VAL A 755 21.60 -15.77 25.18
C VAL A 755 20.71 -16.41 26.24
N ASN A 756 21.33 -17.00 27.26
CA ASN A 756 20.63 -17.63 28.39
C ASN A 756 19.68 -18.80 28.04
N ASN A 757 19.74 -19.32 26.80
CA ASN A 757 18.88 -20.41 26.30
C ASN A 757 17.39 -20.16 26.57
N HIS A 758 16.93 -18.92 26.37
CA HIS A 758 15.54 -18.56 26.62
C HIS A 758 14.60 -19.22 25.59
N PRO A 759 13.44 -19.79 26.00
CA PRO A 759 12.52 -20.51 25.10
C PRO A 759 12.04 -19.71 23.88
N ILE A 760 11.94 -18.38 24.01
CA ILE A 760 11.59 -17.46 22.92
C ILE A 760 12.44 -17.68 21.65
N PHE A 761 13.68 -18.15 21.78
CA PHE A 761 14.59 -18.38 20.65
C PHE A 761 14.74 -19.86 20.26
N ASP A 762 13.90 -20.76 20.77
CA ASP A 762 13.94 -22.18 20.41
C ASP A 762 13.62 -22.35 18.91
N GLY A 763 14.52 -23.02 18.19
CA GLY A 763 14.37 -23.21 16.75
C GLY A 763 14.54 -21.94 15.90
N VAL A 764 14.97 -20.81 16.48
CA VAL A 764 15.27 -19.56 15.77
C VAL A 764 16.76 -19.56 15.38
N GLY A 765 17.05 -19.89 14.11
CA GLY A 765 18.41 -19.96 13.60
C GLY A 765 19.04 -18.58 13.33
N LYS A 766 18.21 -17.58 13.02
CA LYS A 766 18.61 -16.19 12.75
C LYS A 766 17.62 -15.22 13.37
N PHE A 767 18.13 -14.34 14.23
CA PHE A 767 17.41 -13.14 14.66
C PHE A 767 18.12 -11.91 14.09
N GLN A 768 17.54 -11.30 13.06
CA GLN A 768 18.13 -10.13 12.40
C GLN A 768 17.71 -8.86 13.13
N TRP A 769 18.69 -8.00 13.35
CA TRP A 769 18.56 -6.72 14.01
C TRP A 769 18.93 -5.62 13.02
N THR A 770 17.99 -4.71 12.78
CA THR A 770 18.18 -3.65 11.79
C THR A 770 18.57 -2.37 12.51
N TYR A 771 17.77 -1.90 13.46
CA TYR A 771 18.12 -0.77 14.34
C TYR A 771 17.27 -0.83 15.59
N GLY A 772 17.73 -0.22 16.68
CA GLY A 772 16.90 -0.23 17.87
C GLY A 772 17.66 0.04 19.14
N SER A 773 16.89 -0.02 20.20
CA SER A 773 17.32 0.25 21.54
C SER A 773 18.11 -0.88 22.16
N THR A 774 19.01 -0.52 23.07
CA THR A 774 19.57 -1.49 24.02
C THR A 774 18.93 -1.31 25.38
N PHE A 775 18.99 -2.37 26.16
CA PHE A 775 18.45 -2.40 27.52
C PHE A 775 19.55 -2.64 28.55
N ASN A 776 19.31 -2.11 29.74
CA ASN A 776 19.96 -2.55 30.96
C ASN A 776 18.94 -3.36 31.76
N ALA A 777 19.21 -4.66 31.89
CA ALA A 777 18.39 -5.59 32.66
C ALA A 777 19.02 -5.77 34.05
N THR A 778 18.21 -5.64 35.10
CA THR A 778 18.61 -5.80 36.50
C THR A 778 17.61 -6.68 37.23
N GLY A 779 17.86 -7.04 38.49
CA GLY A 779 16.88 -7.76 39.32
C GLY A 779 16.39 -9.05 38.66
N ASP A 780 15.07 -9.13 38.46
CA ASP A 780 14.38 -10.28 37.84
C ASP A 780 14.29 -10.18 36.30
N ALA A 781 14.82 -9.11 35.69
CA ALA A 781 14.98 -8.99 34.25
C ALA A 781 16.26 -9.65 33.75
N VAL A 782 16.16 -10.41 32.66
CA VAL A 782 17.29 -11.09 32.01
C VAL A 782 17.41 -10.72 30.55
N SER A 783 18.63 -10.51 30.08
CA SER A 783 18.94 -10.41 28.65
C SER A 783 18.63 -11.75 27.98
N ILE A 784 17.88 -11.75 26.89
CA ILE A 784 17.53 -12.97 26.12
C ILE A 784 18.12 -12.95 24.71
N ALA A 785 18.56 -11.79 24.23
CA ALA A 785 19.41 -11.66 23.05
C ALA A 785 20.39 -10.49 23.20
N GLU A 786 21.58 -10.65 22.62
CA GLU A 786 22.63 -9.63 22.64
C GLU A 786 23.20 -9.33 21.26
N LEU A 787 23.65 -8.09 21.07
CA LEU A 787 24.39 -7.65 19.89
C LEU A 787 25.60 -6.84 20.33
N GLY A 788 26.80 -7.32 20.00
CA GLY A 788 28.05 -6.68 20.43
C GLY A 788 28.24 -6.62 21.96
N GLY A 789 27.67 -7.57 22.69
CA GLY A 789 27.69 -7.63 24.16
C GLY A 789 26.73 -6.66 24.85
N ARG A 790 25.76 -6.11 24.12
CA ARG A 790 24.69 -5.25 24.64
C ARG A 790 23.37 -5.98 24.54
N SER A 791 22.53 -5.91 25.57
CA SER A 791 21.21 -6.54 25.59
C SER A 791 20.26 -5.83 24.61
N VAL A 792 19.67 -6.60 23.71
CA VAL A 792 18.76 -6.11 22.66
C VAL A 792 17.35 -6.67 22.78
N ALA A 793 17.21 -7.78 23.50
CA ALA A 793 15.93 -8.27 23.96
C ALA A 793 16.04 -8.67 25.43
N VAL A 794 15.00 -8.38 26.20
CA VAL A 794 14.92 -8.64 27.64
C VAL A 794 13.59 -9.32 27.95
N ALA A 795 13.62 -10.32 28.83
CA ALA A 795 12.43 -10.87 29.47
C ALA A 795 12.50 -10.60 30.97
N TYR A 796 11.38 -10.20 31.54
CA TYR A 796 11.20 -10.10 32.99
C TYR A 796 10.37 -11.29 33.45
N ASN A 797 10.94 -12.08 34.36
CA ASN A 797 10.31 -13.27 34.92
C ASN A 797 10.35 -13.19 36.44
N THR A 798 9.30 -12.61 37.00
CA THR A 798 9.08 -12.49 38.43
C THR A 798 8.86 -13.85 39.09
N THR A 799 9.31 -13.97 40.34
CA THR A 799 9.01 -15.16 41.17
C THR A 799 7.58 -15.15 41.71
N ASN A 800 6.84 -14.04 41.54
CA ASN A 800 5.45 -13.91 41.93
C ASN A 800 4.53 -14.43 40.82
N PRO A 801 3.84 -15.57 41.02
CA PRO A 801 2.99 -16.17 39.97
C PRO A 801 1.74 -15.35 39.63
N ASP A 802 1.41 -14.33 40.43
CA ASP A 802 0.24 -13.47 40.20
C ASP A 802 0.55 -12.26 39.28
N GLU A 803 1.82 -11.99 39.01
CA GLU A 803 2.27 -10.93 38.11
C GLU A 803 2.36 -11.45 36.66
N GLY A 804 2.04 -10.59 35.70
CA GLY A 804 2.12 -10.90 34.29
C GLY A 804 3.56 -11.02 33.78
N LYS A 805 3.72 -11.51 32.56
CA LYS A 805 5.02 -11.60 31.90
C LYS A 805 5.30 -10.34 31.10
N PHE A 806 6.58 -9.94 31.09
CA PHE A 806 7.04 -8.81 30.29
C PHE A 806 8.18 -9.22 29.37
N VAL A 807 8.06 -8.86 28.10
CA VAL A 807 9.10 -9.07 27.08
C VAL A 807 9.32 -7.76 26.34
N ALA A 808 10.58 -7.38 26.14
CA ALA A 808 10.94 -6.18 25.40
C ALA A 808 11.97 -6.52 24.32
N PHE A 809 11.69 -6.10 23.09
CA PHE A 809 12.65 -6.05 22.00
C PHE A 809 12.89 -4.59 21.67
N GLY A 810 14.15 -4.19 21.51
CA GLY A 810 14.53 -2.81 21.20
C GLY A 810 14.35 -2.43 19.73
N ASP A 811 14.04 -3.38 18.87
CA ASP A 811 13.77 -3.21 17.44
C ASP A 811 12.32 -3.62 17.18
N LEU A 812 11.56 -2.79 16.49
CA LEU A 812 10.20 -3.03 16.01
C LEU A 812 10.26 -3.53 14.57
N TYR A 813 11.29 -3.15 13.82
CA TYR A 813 11.43 -3.31 12.38
C TYR A 813 11.65 -4.75 11.93
N TRP A 814 12.06 -5.65 12.83
CA TRP A 814 12.04 -7.09 12.57
C TRP A 814 10.62 -7.62 12.34
N MET A 815 9.58 -6.84 12.65
CA MET A 815 8.19 -7.07 12.26
C MET A 815 7.74 -6.35 10.96
N TYR A 816 8.60 -5.59 10.26
CA TYR A 816 8.18 -4.71 9.15
C TYR A 816 8.93 -4.87 7.81
N SER A 817 10.25 -5.11 7.76
CA SER A 817 11.02 -4.73 6.55
C SER A 817 11.73 -5.81 5.73
N ASP A 818 12.10 -6.97 6.27
CA ASP A 818 13.09 -7.84 5.59
C ASP A 818 12.63 -9.30 5.42
N TYR A 819 11.34 -9.49 5.16
CA TYR A 819 10.67 -10.79 5.00
C TYR A 819 11.03 -11.60 3.75
N GLN A 820 11.82 -11.05 2.80
CA GLN A 820 11.95 -11.64 1.47
C GLN A 820 12.98 -12.76 1.32
N SER A 821 13.74 -13.08 2.37
CA SER A 821 14.52 -14.31 2.36
C SER A 821 13.68 -15.46 2.90
N SER A 822 13.44 -16.49 2.09
CA SER A 822 12.86 -17.77 2.55
C SER A 822 13.62 -18.40 3.72
N SER A 823 14.87 -18.00 3.95
CA SER A 823 15.68 -18.44 5.10
C SER A 823 15.42 -17.69 6.41
N TYR A 824 14.59 -16.65 6.40
CA TYR A 824 14.25 -15.85 7.59
C TYR A 824 12.77 -15.97 7.97
N THR A 825 11.86 -16.16 7.01
CA THR A 825 10.41 -16.28 7.26
C THR A 825 10.08 -17.37 8.28
N GLN A 826 10.75 -18.53 8.23
CA GLN A 826 10.56 -19.60 9.21
C GLN A 826 11.08 -19.22 10.60
N ASP A 827 12.27 -18.62 10.68
CA ASP A 827 12.86 -18.18 11.95
C ASP A 827 12.01 -17.10 12.61
N HIS A 828 11.45 -16.18 11.82
CA HIS A 828 10.51 -15.15 12.29
C HIS A 828 9.21 -15.74 12.83
N ARG A 829 8.59 -16.66 12.07
CA ARG A 829 7.39 -17.35 12.53
C ARG A 829 7.63 -18.08 13.84
N ASN A 830 8.73 -18.83 13.95
CA ASN A 830 9.13 -19.50 15.20
C ASN A 830 9.31 -18.49 16.34
N LEU A 831 9.97 -17.35 16.08
CA LEU A 831 10.17 -16.32 17.10
C LEU A 831 8.83 -15.76 17.60
N LEU A 832 7.90 -15.41 16.69
CA LEU A 832 6.58 -14.92 17.08
C LEU A 832 5.79 -15.96 17.87
N GLU A 833 5.77 -17.21 17.39
CA GLU A 833 5.09 -18.33 18.06
C GLU A 833 5.62 -18.50 19.49
N ASN A 834 6.94 -18.60 19.66
CA ASN A 834 7.57 -18.76 20.97
C ASN A 834 7.35 -17.54 21.89
N ILE A 835 7.25 -16.32 21.36
CA ILE A 835 6.91 -15.13 22.15
C ILE A 835 5.49 -15.29 22.72
N PHE A 836 4.52 -15.69 21.90
CA PHE A 836 3.15 -15.84 22.37
C PHE A 836 2.97 -17.04 23.28
N GLU A 837 3.61 -18.18 23.02
CA GLU A 837 3.67 -19.30 23.96
C GLU A 837 4.32 -18.92 25.30
N TYR A 838 5.34 -18.04 25.25
CA TYR A 838 5.93 -17.52 26.47
C TYR A 838 4.95 -16.61 27.22
N LEU A 839 4.22 -15.72 26.56
CA LEU A 839 3.31 -14.77 27.21
C LEU A 839 2.03 -15.44 27.72
N PHE A 840 1.43 -16.33 26.93
CA PHE A 840 0.18 -17.01 27.24
C PHE A 840 0.50 -18.46 27.60
N ASP A 841 0.53 -18.80 28.89
CA ASP A 841 0.76 -20.19 29.29
C ASP A 841 -0.24 -21.13 28.59
N ASP A 842 0.29 -22.17 27.94
CA ASP A 842 -0.44 -23.06 27.03
C ASP A 842 -1.41 -23.97 27.82
N ASP A 843 -2.62 -23.47 28.08
CA ASP A 843 -3.66 -24.23 28.76
C ASP A 843 -4.42 -25.12 27.77
N GLU A 844 -4.55 -26.42 28.09
CA GLU A 844 -5.31 -27.39 27.27
C GLU A 844 -6.77 -26.96 26.99
N VAL A 845 -7.29 -25.99 27.75
CA VAL A 845 -8.65 -25.49 27.66
C VAL A 845 -8.68 -23.97 27.80
N SER A 846 -9.16 -23.28 26.77
CA SER A 846 -9.42 -21.84 26.81
C SER A 846 -10.82 -21.56 27.37
N LEU A 847 -10.92 -20.48 28.14
CA LEU A 847 -12.18 -19.91 28.64
C LEU A 847 -12.25 -18.44 28.25
N SER A 848 -13.32 -18.02 27.60
CA SER A 848 -13.57 -16.59 27.34
C SER A 848 -14.93 -16.16 27.86
N ILE A 849 -14.99 -14.95 28.39
CA ILE A 849 -16.21 -14.31 28.88
C ILE A 849 -16.52 -13.13 27.97
N ASP A 850 -17.73 -13.10 27.43
CA ASP A 850 -18.28 -11.95 26.73
C ASP A 850 -19.45 -11.38 27.56
N LEU A 851 -19.27 -10.12 27.97
CA LEU A 851 -20.24 -9.33 28.75
C LEU A 851 -20.89 -8.21 27.89
N GLY A 852 -20.56 -8.15 26.59
CA GLY A 852 -20.93 -7.03 25.72
C GLY A 852 -20.09 -5.77 26.02
N PRO A 853 -20.71 -4.59 26.25
CA PRO A 853 -19.98 -3.34 26.42
C PRO A 853 -19.31 -3.23 27.80
N GLU A 854 -18.11 -2.65 27.80
CA GLU A 854 -17.33 -2.20 28.95
C GLU A 854 -18.19 -1.57 30.07
N ARG A 855 -19.03 -0.61 29.66
CA ARG A 855 -19.99 0.08 30.51
C ARG A 855 -21.39 -0.21 30.04
N THR A 856 -22.27 -0.47 30.99
CA THR A 856 -23.70 -0.57 30.73
C THR A 856 -24.46 0.38 31.64
N ASN A 857 -25.47 1.06 31.09
CA ASN A 857 -26.51 1.71 31.88
C ASN A 857 -27.75 0.80 32.02
N ASP A 858 -27.69 -0.40 31.43
CA ASP A 858 -28.67 -1.45 31.64
C ASP A 858 -28.30 -2.22 32.91
N ALA A 859 -29.28 -2.38 33.79
CA ALA A 859 -29.12 -3.20 35.00
C ALA A 859 -29.07 -4.70 34.68
N ASN A 860 -29.28 -5.09 33.42
CA ASN A 860 -29.21 -6.46 32.95
C ASN A 860 -28.00 -6.67 32.06
N LEU A 861 -27.31 -7.77 32.29
CA LEU A 861 -26.14 -8.19 31.55
C LEU A 861 -26.43 -9.49 30.82
N ASP A 862 -26.11 -9.54 29.53
CA ASP A 862 -26.03 -10.79 28.78
C ASP A 862 -24.63 -11.36 28.97
N LEU A 863 -24.57 -12.55 29.59
CA LEU A 863 -23.32 -13.24 29.88
C LEU A 863 -23.18 -14.43 28.93
N HIS A 864 -22.11 -14.44 28.15
CA HIS A 864 -21.72 -15.56 27.31
C HIS A 864 -20.34 -16.07 27.72
N ILE A 865 -20.23 -17.38 27.91
CA ILE A 865 -18.97 -18.04 28.25
C ILE A 865 -18.69 -19.06 27.17
N TYR A 866 -17.49 -19.01 26.61
CA TYR A 866 -17.02 -19.98 25.62
C TYR A 866 -15.90 -20.82 26.22
N ALA A 867 -15.91 -22.12 25.92
CA ALA A 867 -14.92 -23.08 26.42
C ALA A 867 -14.50 -24.04 25.29
N MET A 868 -13.22 -24.04 24.94
CA MET A 868 -12.67 -24.88 23.87
C MET A 868 -11.53 -25.76 24.39
N ASN A 869 -11.43 -26.99 23.90
CA ASN A 869 -10.21 -27.79 24.10
C ASN A 869 -9.22 -27.42 23.00
N ASN A 870 -8.13 -26.75 23.38
CA ASN A 870 -7.15 -26.19 22.45
C ASN A 870 -6.36 -27.29 21.74
N THR A 871 -6.09 -28.41 22.42
CA THR A 871 -5.36 -29.56 21.83
C THR A 871 -6.10 -30.24 20.67
N SER A 872 -7.44 -30.26 20.72
CA SER A 872 -8.27 -30.93 19.70
C SER A 872 -8.97 -29.94 18.76
N GLY A 873 -8.96 -28.65 19.07
CA GLY A 873 -9.74 -27.63 18.37
C GLY A 873 -11.26 -27.86 18.46
N THR A 874 -11.73 -28.56 19.50
CA THR A 874 -13.16 -28.91 19.64
C THR A 874 -13.81 -28.22 20.84
N PRO A 875 -15.10 -27.85 20.75
CA PRO A 875 -15.84 -27.27 21.87
C PRO A 875 -15.94 -28.22 23.06
N ILE A 876 -15.79 -27.73 24.30
CA ILE A 876 -15.97 -28.56 25.50
C ILE A 876 -17.39 -29.12 25.55
N LEU A 877 -17.51 -30.42 25.84
CA LEU A 877 -18.81 -31.10 25.86
C LEU A 877 -19.79 -30.43 26.83
N ASN A 878 -21.05 -30.31 26.40
CA ASN A 878 -22.11 -29.72 27.21
C ASN A 878 -22.22 -30.39 28.60
N SER A 879 -22.08 -31.71 28.66
CA SER A 879 -22.09 -32.46 29.92
C SER A 879 -21.02 -31.98 30.91
N THR A 880 -19.83 -31.62 30.41
CA THR A 880 -18.72 -31.13 31.23
C THR A 880 -19.00 -29.72 31.75
N LEU A 881 -19.48 -28.83 30.88
CA LEU A 881 -19.91 -27.49 31.27
C LEU A 881 -21.05 -27.54 32.29
N ALA A 882 -21.95 -28.51 32.16
CA ALA A 882 -23.10 -28.67 33.04
C ALA A 882 -22.69 -28.94 34.49
N THR A 883 -21.74 -29.85 34.73
CA THR A 883 -21.33 -30.27 36.06
C THR A 883 -20.15 -29.52 36.64
N ASN A 884 -19.23 -29.01 35.82
CA ASN A 884 -17.91 -28.60 36.29
C ASN A 884 -17.62 -27.10 36.14
N MET A 885 -18.54 -26.33 35.55
CA MET A 885 -18.42 -24.88 35.43
C MET A 885 -19.20 -24.18 36.54
N SER A 886 -18.53 -23.30 37.28
CA SER A 886 -19.16 -22.39 38.23
C SER A 886 -18.86 -20.95 37.85
N VAL A 887 -19.89 -20.10 37.95
CA VAL A 887 -19.81 -18.69 37.63
C VAL A 887 -20.27 -17.88 38.83
N SER A 888 -19.51 -16.87 39.20
CA SER A 888 -19.89 -15.89 40.21
C SER A 888 -19.72 -14.48 39.67
N ILE A 889 -20.37 -13.53 40.31
CA ILE A 889 -20.16 -12.11 40.09
C ILE A 889 -19.88 -11.45 41.43
N SER A 890 -19.03 -10.43 41.46
CA SER A 890 -18.72 -9.69 42.68
C SER A 890 -18.63 -8.18 42.44
N ASN A 891 -18.95 -7.38 43.44
CA ASN A 891 -18.83 -5.92 43.40
C ASN A 891 -18.63 -5.39 44.83
N GLY A 892 -17.63 -4.54 45.06
CA GLY A 892 -17.41 -3.88 46.36
C GLY A 892 -17.30 -4.83 47.57
N GLY A 893 -16.74 -6.04 47.37
CA GLY A 893 -16.60 -7.06 48.41
C GLY A 893 -17.83 -7.95 48.66
N SER A 894 -18.90 -7.80 47.88
CA SER A 894 -20.04 -8.73 47.84
C SER A 894 -19.94 -9.67 46.64
N THR A 895 -20.37 -10.92 46.79
CA THR A 895 -20.32 -11.95 45.72
C THR A 895 -21.65 -12.69 45.61
N ASP A 896 -22.10 -12.98 44.40
CA ASP A 896 -23.25 -13.83 44.10
C ASP A 896 -22.91 -14.88 43.04
N LYS A 897 -23.69 -15.95 42.94
CA LYS A 897 -23.52 -17.01 41.94
C LYS A 897 -24.45 -16.80 40.76
N ILE A 898 -23.89 -16.83 39.55
CA ILE A 898 -24.68 -16.76 38.33
C ILE A 898 -25.14 -18.17 37.94
N ILE A 899 -26.45 -18.35 37.82
CA ILE A 899 -27.04 -19.57 37.27
C ILE A 899 -27.13 -19.41 35.75
N LEU A 900 -26.34 -20.19 35.01
CA LEU A 900 -26.37 -20.23 33.55
C LEU A 900 -27.69 -20.85 33.06
N LYS A 901 -28.39 -20.17 32.13
CA LYS A 901 -29.70 -20.57 31.60
C LYS A 901 -29.62 -21.75 30.64
N SER A 902 -28.57 -21.78 29.83
CA SER A 902 -28.37 -22.82 28.83
C SER A 902 -26.90 -23.10 28.64
N LYS A 903 -26.61 -24.35 28.27
CA LYS A 903 -25.29 -24.85 27.97
C LYS A 903 -25.40 -25.69 26.70
N THR A 904 -24.60 -25.34 25.71
CA THR A 904 -24.43 -26.03 24.43
C THR A 904 -22.94 -26.36 24.27
N HIS A 905 -22.57 -27.18 23.29
CA HIS A 905 -21.17 -27.59 23.13
C HIS A 905 -20.27 -26.35 23.02
N GLY A 906 -19.36 -26.21 23.99
CA GLY A 906 -18.44 -25.09 24.18
C GLY A 906 -19.04 -23.74 24.50
N THR A 907 -20.33 -23.64 24.81
CA THR A 907 -20.97 -22.36 25.14
C THR A 907 -21.91 -22.48 26.33
N ALA A 908 -21.85 -21.52 27.23
CA ALA A 908 -22.77 -21.38 28.35
C ALA A 908 -23.20 -19.94 28.49
N PHE A 909 -24.50 -19.69 28.70
CA PHE A 909 -25.00 -18.32 28.69
C PHE A 909 -26.12 -18.06 29.69
N ASN A 910 -26.28 -16.79 30.04
CA ASN A 910 -27.40 -16.24 30.79
C ASN A 910 -27.87 -14.91 30.17
N ASP A 911 -28.95 -14.98 29.40
CA ASP A 911 -29.46 -13.86 28.59
C ASP A 911 -30.25 -12.80 29.39
N THR A 912 -29.87 -12.51 30.64
CA THR A 912 -30.35 -11.41 31.51
C THR A 912 -29.99 -11.72 32.96
N TYR A 913 -28.75 -11.45 33.36
CA TYR A 913 -28.39 -11.40 34.78
C TYR A 913 -28.59 -9.98 35.32
N SER A 914 -29.45 -9.81 36.33
CA SER A 914 -29.69 -8.50 36.95
C SER A 914 -28.60 -8.18 37.95
N LEU A 915 -27.93 -7.04 37.77
CA LEU A 915 -26.86 -6.56 38.63
C LEU A 915 -27.42 -6.14 40.00
N LEU A 916 -27.20 -6.99 41.00
CA LEU A 916 -27.89 -6.96 42.29
C LEU A 916 -27.53 -5.79 43.20
N TRP A 917 -26.39 -5.13 42.95
CA TRP A 917 -25.83 -4.12 43.86
C TRP A 917 -25.99 -2.67 43.36
N GLY A 918 -26.75 -2.47 42.29
CA GLY A 918 -26.98 -1.14 41.72
C GLY A 918 -25.73 -0.53 41.10
N THR A 919 -25.81 0.76 40.77
CA THR A 919 -24.70 1.49 40.15
C THR A 919 -23.54 1.62 41.14
N SER A 920 -22.33 1.32 40.70
CA SER A 920 -21.14 1.31 41.54
C SER A 920 -19.99 2.00 40.84
N THR A 921 -19.07 2.61 41.60
CA THR A 921 -17.80 3.10 41.07
C THR A 921 -16.80 1.96 40.86
N ASP A 922 -17.03 0.83 41.54
CA ASP A 922 -16.26 -0.39 41.36
C ASP A 922 -16.94 -1.24 40.27
N PRO A 923 -16.18 -1.89 39.37
CA PRO A 923 -16.76 -2.76 38.36
C PRO A 923 -17.33 -4.03 38.98
N TYR A 924 -18.37 -4.59 38.35
CA TYR A 924 -18.81 -5.94 38.62
C TYR A 924 -17.80 -6.91 37.98
N ILE A 925 -17.24 -7.82 38.77
CA ILE A 925 -16.28 -8.83 38.34
C ILE A 925 -17.00 -10.15 38.20
N VAL A 926 -17.10 -10.69 36.99
CA VAL A 926 -17.62 -12.02 36.70
C VAL A 926 -16.45 -13.00 36.70
N ASP A 927 -16.47 -13.96 37.61
CA ASP A 927 -15.48 -15.03 37.72
C ASP A 927 -16.05 -16.33 37.16
N VAL A 928 -15.28 -16.99 36.30
CA VAL A 928 -15.59 -18.30 35.73
C VAL A 928 -14.52 -19.29 36.13
N ASN A 929 -14.97 -20.41 36.69
CA ASN A 929 -14.12 -21.54 37.06
C ASN A 929 -14.64 -22.79 36.36
N LEU A 930 -13.79 -23.46 35.57
CA LEU A 930 -14.08 -24.75 34.94
C LEU A 930 -13.07 -25.79 35.41
N THR A 931 -13.52 -26.90 35.96
CA THR A 931 -12.63 -27.99 36.36
C THR A 931 -12.69 -29.15 35.36
N ILE A 932 -11.55 -29.57 34.80
CA ILE A 932 -11.47 -30.77 33.96
C ILE A 932 -10.37 -31.69 34.49
N GLY A 933 -10.74 -32.92 34.85
CA GLY A 933 -9.84 -33.82 35.57
C GLY A 933 -9.44 -33.23 36.94
N ALA A 934 -8.14 -33.04 37.15
CA ALA A 934 -7.58 -32.41 38.36
C ALA A 934 -7.20 -30.93 38.17
N LYS A 935 -7.32 -30.39 36.95
CA LYS A 935 -6.90 -29.03 36.60
C LYS A 935 -8.10 -28.07 36.67
N LEU A 936 -7.85 -26.87 37.21
CA LEU A 936 -8.80 -25.77 37.29
C LEU A 936 -8.40 -24.72 36.27
N TYR A 937 -9.32 -24.37 35.38
CA TYR A 937 -9.21 -23.28 34.43
C TYR A 937 -10.04 -22.12 34.95
N HIS A 938 -9.44 -20.94 35.02
CA HIS A 938 -10.04 -19.75 35.60
C HIS A 938 -9.93 -18.59 34.62
N THR A 939 -11.00 -17.80 34.50
CA THR A 939 -10.98 -16.51 33.82
C THR A 939 -11.94 -15.56 34.53
N SER A 940 -11.69 -14.26 34.42
CA SER A 940 -12.57 -13.24 34.97
C SER A 940 -12.76 -12.09 33.98
N SER A 941 -13.90 -11.42 34.04
CA SER A 941 -14.21 -10.26 33.20
C SER A 941 -14.95 -9.20 34.00
N LYS A 942 -14.87 -7.95 33.58
CA LYS A 942 -15.35 -6.80 34.35
C LYS A 942 -16.36 -6.00 33.53
N VAL A 943 -17.43 -5.55 34.17
CA VAL A 943 -18.40 -4.61 33.59
C VAL A 943 -18.74 -3.50 34.58
N LEU A 944 -18.73 -2.25 34.14
CA LEU A 944 -19.12 -1.11 34.98
C LEU A 944 -20.59 -0.76 34.74
N PHE A 945 -21.41 -0.92 35.78
CA PHE A 945 -22.81 -0.50 35.76
C PHE A 945 -22.97 0.89 36.38
N TYR A 946 -23.45 1.84 35.58
CA TYR A 946 -23.45 3.26 35.94
C TYR A 946 -24.80 3.94 35.74
N ASP A 947 -25.00 5.04 36.46
CA ASP A 947 -26.13 5.94 36.24
C ASP A 947 -25.78 6.97 35.16
N SER A 948 -26.46 6.85 34.01
CA SER A 948 -26.31 7.76 32.87
C SER A 948 -26.51 9.26 33.20
N SER A 949 -27.15 9.60 34.31
CA SER A 949 -27.36 10.99 34.76
C SER A 949 -26.16 11.59 35.52
N SER A 950 -25.19 10.75 35.92
CA SER A 950 -24.09 11.11 36.82
C SER A 950 -22.70 11.13 36.18
N ILE A 951 -22.57 10.61 34.96
CA ILE A 951 -21.32 10.60 34.19
C ILE A 951 -21.38 11.70 33.12
N PRO A 952 -20.32 12.51 32.92
CA PRO A 952 -20.24 13.40 31.76
C PRO A 952 -20.42 12.58 30.49
N ILE A 953 -21.52 12.82 29.79
CA ILE A 953 -21.79 12.15 28.51
C ILE A 953 -20.70 12.62 27.54
N ILE A 954 -19.84 11.69 27.10
CA ILE A 954 -19.01 11.92 25.92
C ILE A 954 -19.98 11.92 24.74
N ASN A 955 -20.54 13.09 24.44
CA ASN A 955 -21.62 13.26 23.46
C ASN A 955 -21.20 12.99 22.00
N SER A 956 -19.96 12.58 21.75
CA SER A 956 -19.50 11.88 20.54
C SER A 956 -17.97 11.85 20.49
N LEU A 957 -17.40 10.72 20.05
CA LEU A 957 -16.26 10.77 19.13
C LEU A 957 -16.86 11.18 17.78
N SER A 958 -16.96 12.49 17.51
CA SER A 958 -17.66 12.97 16.32
C SER A 958 -16.99 12.44 15.05
N SER A 959 -17.72 11.63 14.30
CA SER A 959 -17.34 11.11 12.98
C SER A 959 -17.51 12.15 11.85
N ASN A 960 -17.30 13.44 12.11
CA ASN A 960 -17.33 14.47 11.05
C ASN A 960 -16.68 15.80 11.49
N PRO A 961 -15.65 16.31 10.80
CA PRO A 961 -14.92 17.53 11.21
C PRO A 961 -15.59 18.85 10.76
N THR A 962 -16.83 18.84 10.26
CA THR A 962 -17.41 20.01 9.58
C THR A 962 -18.73 20.47 10.19
N SER A 963 -18.72 20.94 11.43
CA SER A 963 -19.51 22.09 11.88
C SER A 963 -19.54 22.19 13.40
N GLN A 964 -18.88 23.21 13.94
CA GLN A 964 -19.41 23.91 15.12
C GLN A 964 -18.79 25.31 15.18
N SER A 965 -19.63 26.30 14.88
CA SER A 965 -19.35 27.72 15.04
C SER A 965 -19.07 28.04 16.52
N ARG A 966 -17.90 28.58 16.83
CA ARG A 966 -17.61 29.14 18.16
C ARG A 966 -18.38 30.46 18.36
N GLY A 967 -19.32 30.45 19.28
CA GLY A 967 -19.85 31.66 19.92
C GLY A 967 -18.87 32.18 20.98
N ASN A 968 -18.76 33.50 21.05
CA ASN A 968 -17.92 34.26 21.98
C ASN A 968 -18.31 34.07 23.46
N SER A 969 -17.31 33.92 24.32
CA SER A 969 -17.16 34.68 25.57
C SER A 969 -15.73 34.52 26.11
#